data_AF-A0A1F8R7R5-F1
#
_entry.id   AF-A0A1F8R7R5-F1
#
_cell.length_a   1.000
_cell.length_b   1.000
_cell.length_c   1.000
_cell.angle_alpha   90.00
_cell.angle_beta   90.00
_cell.angle_gamma   90.00
#
_symmetry.space_group_name_H-M   'P 1'
#
loop_
_entity.id
_entity.type
_entity.pdbx_description
1 polymer ?
#
loop_
_entity_poly.entity_id
_entity_poly.type
_entity_poly.pdbx_seq_one_letter_code
_entity_poly.pdbx_strand_id
1 'polypeptide(L)'
;MPRRVSDTSPFEDNPLWYKDAIIYEVHVRAFADSDADGVGDFTGLTEKLDYLEDLGITALWLLPFYPSPLRDDGYDISDYYNIQPVYGTMANFKDFVDEAHRHNIRVITELVVNHTSDQHPWFQRARKSPKGTRYRDFYVWSDTPEKYRETRIIFKDYETSNWSWDPVVKEYYWHRFYYHQPDLNFDNPATRSAISRVMDFWLKLGVDGLRVDAVPYLFEREGTNCENLPETHQFVKELRAHFDKRFRNRMLLAEANQWPEDAAAYFGKGDEFHMAFNFPIMPRLFMALRMEDRFPIIDILQQTPSIPDPCQWALFLRNHDELTLEMVTDEERDYMYRVYASDPTARINLGIRRRLAPLLGNDRKKIELMNSLLFSLPGTPVIYYGDEIGMGDNFYLGDRNGVRTPMQWSPERNAGFSRANPQRLFLPPIIDPEYHYEAINVENQANNTDSLLWWMKRVISLRKRYKAFGRGSIQFLQPENRKVLAYLRRHEGENILAVTNLSHNAQQTQLDLHEFAGHRPVDLFGRAEFVPITESGYFFTLSPHAFYWFSLEPLPADSLRLRALPSEEKREVPVIKESEESLFGKKVNWFVLEAVLLHYIRGRRWFRGKAREAWATEIQDIVPMRFDNSTAYLTLMEVEYSEGEPETYCIPLMTVPADWEGEIVEEQPQAIVARLRQRGKAGKNILVDAMVIRDFTAYLLPAIRRRRSFKGTYGEVTASPTRFLRRSLGPGAKELEPIPMKVEQSNTSLVYGNQLVLKLYRRLEEGLNPDVEIGRFLTENTPFANISQVAGSLEYHRGRRRQISLAILQGYISNEGDAWQYTLDFMERYFEGVLAHATVQAPPIPRKPLLSLLKEPPALAKDTIGTYMNSAQLLGQRTAELHIALASGVENIDFAPEPFTTMYQTSLYQSLRGFAIRTLQLLRERLRYLPEDCRGNAKAVLDLQDTIIERYNRVRRGKITATRIRCHGDYHLGQLLFTGKDFVIIDFEGEPARSLSERRLKRSPLRDVAGMIRSFHYAAHTALLKQAPQLPKPEDILPLLKHWAQYWYVWVSVDFLNTYLDIIGQTGLLPEDPDQLKTLLDAFLLDKAIYEVGYELNNRPDWVKVPLEGIIQLIEWEG
;
A
#
# COMPACT_ATOMS: atom_id res chain seq x y z
N MET A 1 -3.89 -47.38 -49.13
CA MET A 1 -2.56 -46.80 -48.84
C MET A 1 -2.72 -45.73 -47.78
N PRO A 2 -2.04 -45.80 -46.63
CA PRO A 2 -2.16 -44.78 -45.59
C PRO A 2 -1.29 -43.57 -45.97
N ARG A 3 -1.92 -42.39 -46.09
CA ARG A 3 -1.21 -41.11 -46.18
C ARG A 3 -0.49 -40.89 -44.85
N ARG A 4 0.85 -40.83 -44.88
CA ARG A 4 1.68 -40.27 -43.81
C ARG A 4 1.20 -38.84 -43.55
N VAL A 5 0.72 -38.56 -42.34
CA VAL A 5 0.62 -37.19 -41.82
C VAL A 5 2.07 -36.70 -41.68
N SER A 6 2.42 -35.65 -42.41
CA SER A 6 3.74 -35.04 -42.36
C SER A 6 3.92 -34.34 -41.01
N ASP A 7 4.82 -34.88 -40.20
CA ASP A 7 5.22 -34.40 -38.88
C ASP A 7 6.25 -33.26 -39.01
N THR A 8 5.90 -32.21 -39.75
CA THR A 8 6.75 -31.02 -39.91
C THR A 8 6.02 -29.83 -39.30
N SER A 9 6.28 -29.57 -38.02
CA SER A 9 5.91 -28.30 -37.38
C SER A 9 6.55 -27.14 -38.16
N PRO A 10 5.81 -26.05 -38.46
CA PRO A 10 6.38 -24.88 -39.16
C PRO A 10 7.37 -24.10 -38.29
N PHE A 11 7.43 -24.37 -36.99
CA PHE A 11 8.32 -23.69 -36.05
C PHE A 11 9.69 -24.37 -35.95
N GLU A 12 10.72 -23.58 -35.67
CA GLU A 12 12.03 -24.09 -35.26
C GLU A 12 11.91 -24.96 -34.00
N ASP A 13 12.75 -25.99 -33.89
CA ASP A 13 12.83 -26.90 -32.73
C ASP A 13 13.44 -26.17 -31.51
N ASN A 14 12.63 -25.33 -30.88
CA ASN A 14 13.00 -24.50 -29.74
C ASN A 14 12.11 -24.80 -28.52
N PRO A 15 12.61 -25.57 -27.53
CA PRO A 15 11.82 -25.90 -26.34
C PRO A 15 11.56 -24.70 -25.42
N LEU A 16 12.31 -23.61 -25.55
CA LEU A 16 12.22 -22.40 -24.72
C LEU A 16 11.64 -21.22 -25.50
N TRP A 17 10.83 -21.46 -26.53
CA TRP A 17 10.25 -20.42 -27.38
C TRP A 17 9.49 -19.36 -26.58
N TYR A 18 8.83 -19.80 -25.50
CA TYR A 18 8.01 -18.95 -24.65
C TYR A 18 8.81 -17.86 -23.93
N LYS A 19 10.14 -18.00 -23.79
CA LYS A 19 11.00 -16.96 -23.21
C LYS A 19 11.17 -15.72 -24.09
N ASP A 20 11.02 -15.90 -25.40
CA ASP A 20 11.18 -14.85 -26.40
C ASP A 20 9.84 -14.36 -26.96
N ALA A 21 8.74 -14.96 -26.52
CA ALA A 21 7.42 -14.66 -27.05
C ALA A 21 6.96 -13.24 -26.71
N ILE A 22 6.00 -12.76 -27.50
CA ILE A 22 5.09 -11.66 -27.17
C ILE A 22 3.70 -12.27 -27.20
N ILE A 23 3.07 -12.39 -26.04
CA ILE A 23 1.77 -13.02 -25.89
C ILE A 23 0.69 -11.94 -26.01
N TYR A 24 -0.39 -12.25 -26.71
CA TYR A 24 -1.56 -11.38 -26.82
C TYR A 24 -2.80 -12.12 -26.33
N GLU A 25 -3.39 -11.61 -25.25
CA GLU A 25 -4.59 -12.15 -24.61
C GLU A 25 -5.82 -11.63 -25.35
N VAL A 26 -6.65 -12.55 -25.85
CA VAL A 26 -7.83 -12.20 -26.66
C VAL A 26 -9.03 -13.09 -26.34
N HIS A 27 -10.20 -12.46 -26.30
CA HIS A 27 -11.47 -13.15 -26.22
C HIS A 27 -12.08 -13.30 -27.61
N VAL A 28 -12.27 -14.54 -28.09
CA VAL A 28 -12.88 -14.83 -29.41
C VAL A 28 -14.19 -14.06 -29.60
N ARG A 29 -15.05 -14.08 -28.56
CA ARG A 29 -16.34 -13.39 -28.49
C ARG A 29 -16.28 -11.89 -28.77
N ALA A 30 -15.16 -11.25 -28.44
CA ALA A 30 -15.01 -9.79 -28.46
C ALA A 30 -14.14 -9.28 -29.62
N PHE A 31 -13.51 -10.16 -30.40
CA PHE A 31 -12.49 -9.73 -31.35
C PHE A 31 -13.02 -9.36 -32.73
N ALA A 32 -13.72 -10.26 -33.42
CA ALA A 32 -14.34 -9.97 -34.72
C ALA A 32 -15.48 -10.96 -35.03
N ASP A 33 -16.61 -10.44 -35.50
CA ASP A 33 -17.81 -11.19 -35.89
C ASP A 33 -17.87 -11.30 -37.43
N SER A 34 -17.79 -12.53 -37.95
CA SER A 34 -17.74 -12.80 -39.39
C SER A 34 -19.14 -12.97 -40.01
N ASP A 35 -20.12 -13.48 -39.26
CA ASP A 35 -21.44 -13.88 -39.77
C ASP A 35 -22.58 -12.90 -39.43
N ALA A 36 -22.26 -11.82 -38.72
CA ALA A 36 -23.14 -10.73 -38.32
C ALA A 36 -24.26 -11.16 -37.34
N ASP A 37 -23.98 -12.11 -36.45
CA ASP A 37 -24.91 -12.51 -35.40
C ASP A 37 -24.85 -11.63 -34.13
N GLY A 38 -23.78 -10.83 -33.99
CA GLY A 38 -23.48 -9.94 -32.87
C GLY A 38 -22.39 -10.46 -31.92
N VAL A 39 -21.76 -11.60 -32.22
CA VAL A 39 -20.78 -12.30 -31.39
C VAL A 39 -19.54 -12.61 -32.21
N GLY A 40 -18.35 -12.44 -31.64
CA GLY A 40 -17.10 -12.78 -32.32
C GLY A 40 -16.88 -14.29 -32.39
N ASP A 41 -16.25 -14.75 -33.47
CA ASP A 41 -16.11 -16.17 -33.81
C ASP A 41 -14.71 -16.52 -34.35
N PHE A 42 -14.40 -17.82 -34.50
CA PHE A 42 -13.06 -18.26 -34.96
C PHE A 42 -12.75 -17.85 -36.41
N THR A 43 -13.74 -17.73 -37.28
CA THR A 43 -13.53 -17.27 -38.66
C THR A 43 -13.15 -15.80 -38.64
N GLY A 44 -13.89 -14.98 -37.88
CA GLY A 44 -13.57 -13.57 -37.69
C GLY A 44 -12.19 -13.35 -37.06
N LEU A 45 -11.82 -14.15 -36.06
CA LEU A 45 -10.46 -14.11 -35.48
C LEU A 45 -9.39 -14.49 -36.51
N THR A 46 -9.65 -15.49 -37.36
CA THR A 46 -8.72 -15.90 -38.44
C THR A 46 -8.49 -14.77 -39.44
N GLU A 47 -9.54 -14.03 -39.82
CA GLU A 47 -9.46 -12.86 -40.71
C GLU A 47 -8.61 -11.71 -40.15
N LYS A 48 -8.30 -11.72 -38.85
CA LYS A 48 -7.50 -10.69 -38.17
C LYS A 48 -6.09 -11.14 -37.81
N LEU A 49 -5.65 -12.32 -38.26
CA LEU A 49 -4.28 -12.78 -38.02
C LEU A 49 -3.22 -11.88 -38.67
N ASP A 50 -3.49 -11.31 -39.86
CA ASP A 50 -2.63 -10.32 -40.52
C ASP A 50 -2.33 -9.12 -39.61
N TYR A 51 -3.34 -8.61 -38.90
CA TYR A 51 -3.17 -7.51 -37.95
C TYR A 51 -2.26 -7.90 -36.78
N LEU A 52 -2.42 -9.11 -36.25
CA LEU A 52 -1.66 -9.60 -35.10
C LEU A 52 -0.20 -9.89 -35.48
N GLU A 53 0.04 -10.41 -36.69
CA GLU A 53 1.38 -10.58 -37.25
C GLU A 53 2.07 -9.22 -37.47
N ASP A 54 1.37 -8.26 -38.07
CA ASP A 54 1.86 -6.88 -38.31
C ASP A 54 2.12 -6.12 -37.00
N LEU A 55 1.34 -6.38 -35.94
CA LEU A 55 1.63 -5.89 -34.59
C LEU A 55 2.95 -6.48 -34.02
N GLY A 56 3.35 -7.66 -34.48
CA GLY A 56 4.58 -8.35 -34.11
C GLY A 56 4.43 -9.43 -33.05
N ILE A 57 3.18 -9.82 -32.73
CA ILE A 57 2.82 -10.88 -31.78
C ILE A 57 3.37 -12.23 -32.24
N THR A 58 3.69 -13.12 -31.30
CA THR A 58 4.21 -14.47 -31.62
C THR A 58 3.42 -15.58 -30.96
N ALA A 59 2.49 -15.25 -30.05
CA ALA A 59 1.58 -16.21 -29.43
C ALA A 59 0.26 -15.54 -29.06
N LEU A 60 -0.86 -16.24 -29.29
CA LEU A 60 -2.19 -15.84 -28.87
C LEU A 60 -2.62 -16.68 -27.69
N TRP A 61 -3.05 -16.02 -26.62
CA TRP A 61 -3.74 -16.67 -25.51
C TRP A 61 -5.24 -16.40 -25.67
N LEU A 62 -5.99 -17.48 -25.90
CA LEU A 62 -7.44 -17.44 -26.03
C LEU A 62 -8.10 -17.68 -24.67
N LEU A 63 -9.00 -16.77 -24.28
CA LEU A 63 -9.96 -17.01 -23.18
C LEU A 63 -10.89 -18.20 -23.49
N PRO A 64 -11.66 -18.73 -22.51
CA PRO A 64 -12.44 -19.95 -22.70
C PRO A 64 -13.43 -19.83 -23.87
N PHE A 65 -13.35 -20.79 -24.80
CA PHE A 65 -14.24 -20.91 -25.97
C PHE A 65 -15.08 -22.19 -25.96
N TYR A 66 -15.06 -22.90 -24.83
CA TYR A 66 -15.77 -24.16 -24.62
C TYR A 66 -17.27 -23.95 -24.42
N PRO A 67 -18.11 -24.97 -24.67
CA PRO A 67 -19.50 -24.90 -24.30
C PRO A 67 -19.70 -24.54 -22.84
N SER A 68 -20.46 -23.48 -22.60
CA SER A 68 -20.69 -22.90 -21.28
C SER A 68 -22.03 -22.15 -21.29
N PRO A 69 -22.73 -22.04 -20.14
CA PRO A 69 -23.87 -21.14 -20.02
C PRO A 69 -23.47 -19.66 -19.93
N LEU A 70 -22.17 -19.36 -19.95
CA LEU A 70 -21.55 -18.03 -19.96
C LEU A 70 -21.92 -17.20 -18.72
N ARG A 71 -22.09 -17.84 -17.57
CA ARG A 71 -22.39 -17.15 -16.31
C ARG A 71 -21.15 -16.56 -15.66
N ASP A 72 -19.99 -17.12 -15.98
CA ASP A 72 -18.67 -16.53 -15.73
C ASP A 72 -17.89 -16.43 -17.06
N ASP A 73 -18.60 -15.99 -18.11
CA ASP A 73 -18.06 -15.69 -19.45
C ASP A 73 -17.24 -16.83 -20.09
N GLY A 74 -17.54 -18.07 -19.76
CA GLY A 74 -16.90 -19.26 -20.34
C GLY A 74 -16.02 -20.05 -19.36
N TYR A 75 -15.65 -19.49 -18.21
CA TYR A 75 -14.90 -20.21 -17.17
C TYR A 75 -15.74 -21.31 -16.50
N ASP A 76 -17.05 -21.17 -16.51
CA ASP A 76 -18.01 -22.21 -16.16
C ASP A 76 -18.21 -23.22 -17.31
N ILE A 77 -17.24 -24.12 -17.52
CA ILE A 77 -17.23 -25.08 -18.64
C ILE A 77 -18.26 -26.19 -18.43
N SER A 78 -19.10 -26.45 -19.44
CA SER A 78 -20.08 -27.55 -19.48
C SER A 78 -19.66 -28.73 -20.36
N ASP A 79 -18.74 -28.53 -21.31
CA ASP A 79 -18.10 -29.59 -22.11
C ASP A 79 -16.68 -29.18 -22.54
N TYR A 80 -15.67 -29.91 -22.09
CA TYR A 80 -14.27 -29.63 -22.42
C TYR A 80 -13.83 -30.04 -23.84
N TYR A 81 -14.62 -30.83 -24.57
CA TYR A 81 -14.19 -31.48 -25.82
C TYR A 81 -14.80 -30.87 -27.08
N ASN A 82 -15.48 -29.73 -26.95
CA ASN A 82 -16.20 -29.12 -28.03
C ASN A 82 -16.04 -27.58 -28.01
N ILE A 83 -16.58 -26.92 -29.03
CA ILE A 83 -16.57 -25.46 -29.19
C ILE A 83 -17.97 -24.93 -28.86
N GLN A 84 -18.06 -23.81 -28.14
CA GLN A 84 -19.34 -23.13 -27.92
C GLN A 84 -19.94 -22.77 -29.29
N PRO A 85 -21.20 -23.13 -29.59
CA PRO A 85 -21.75 -23.01 -30.94
C PRO A 85 -21.66 -21.61 -31.56
N VAL A 86 -21.73 -20.56 -30.72
CA VAL A 86 -21.62 -19.15 -31.16
C VAL A 86 -20.21 -18.76 -31.63
N TYR A 87 -19.18 -19.55 -31.33
CA TYR A 87 -17.81 -19.31 -31.81
C TYR A 87 -17.48 -20.11 -33.08
N GLY A 88 -18.40 -20.97 -33.53
CA GLY A 88 -18.24 -21.86 -34.66
C GLY A 88 -18.08 -23.32 -34.27
N THR A 89 -17.32 -24.07 -35.07
CA THR A 89 -17.17 -25.53 -34.93
C THR A 89 -15.72 -25.94 -34.65
N MET A 90 -15.54 -27.21 -34.27
CA MET A 90 -14.20 -27.82 -34.14
C MET A 90 -13.37 -27.75 -35.44
N ALA A 91 -14.01 -27.69 -36.62
CA ALA A 91 -13.30 -27.50 -37.87
C ALA A 91 -12.74 -26.07 -37.98
N ASN A 92 -13.56 -25.06 -37.67
CA ASN A 92 -13.13 -23.66 -37.66
C ASN A 92 -11.98 -23.42 -36.69
N PHE A 93 -11.99 -24.06 -35.51
CA PHE A 93 -10.87 -23.99 -34.57
C PHE A 93 -9.57 -24.57 -35.15
N LYS A 94 -9.62 -25.72 -35.83
CA LYS A 94 -8.44 -26.33 -36.45
C LYS A 94 -7.90 -25.47 -37.58
N ASP A 95 -8.79 -24.95 -38.42
CA ASP A 95 -8.42 -24.04 -39.50
C ASP A 95 -7.74 -22.78 -38.95
N PHE A 96 -8.27 -22.22 -37.85
CA PHE A 96 -7.64 -21.10 -37.12
C PHE A 96 -6.24 -21.46 -36.59
N VAL A 97 -6.07 -22.62 -35.95
CA VAL A 97 -4.75 -23.05 -35.43
C VAL A 97 -3.74 -23.21 -36.57
N ASP A 98 -4.14 -23.88 -37.66
CA ASP A 98 -3.29 -24.08 -38.84
C ASP A 98 -2.91 -22.73 -39.47
N GLU A 99 -3.84 -21.77 -39.55
CA GLU A 99 -3.55 -20.44 -40.10
C GLU A 99 -2.67 -19.61 -39.17
N ALA A 100 -2.95 -19.59 -37.86
CA ALA A 100 -2.09 -18.94 -36.87
C ALA A 100 -0.64 -19.46 -36.98
N HIS A 101 -0.46 -20.78 -37.13
CA HIS A 101 0.84 -21.38 -37.34
C HIS A 101 1.52 -20.94 -38.64
N ARG A 102 0.76 -20.70 -39.73
CA ARG A 102 1.31 -20.13 -40.99
C ARG A 102 1.80 -18.69 -40.81
N HIS A 103 1.13 -17.91 -39.96
CA HIS A 103 1.55 -16.56 -39.55
C HIS A 103 2.67 -16.55 -38.49
N ASN A 104 3.27 -17.71 -38.18
CA ASN A 104 4.27 -17.88 -37.10
C ASN A 104 3.75 -17.47 -35.71
N ILE A 105 2.44 -17.61 -35.48
CA ILE A 105 1.76 -17.32 -34.22
C ILE A 105 1.38 -18.63 -33.55
N ARG A 106 1.89 -18.85 -32.33
CA ARG A 106 1.50 -20.01 -31.50
C ARG A 106 0.16 -19.79 -30.81
N VAL A 107 -0.56 -20.85 -30.49
CA VAL A 107 -1.88 -20.78 -29.83
C VAL A 107 -1.82 -21.39 -28.43
N ILE A 108 -2.19 -20.59 -27.44
CA ILE A 108 -2.33 -20.96 -26.03
C ILE A 108 -3.82 -20.93 -25.69
N THR A 109 -4.32 -21.95 -25.01
CA THR A 109 -5.73 -22.01 -24.59
C THR A 109 -5.86 -22.17 -23.08
N GLU A 110 -7.03 -21.86 -22.55
CA GLU A 110 -7.36 -22.10 -21.15
C GLU A 110 -7.45 -23.57 -20.80
N LEU A 111 -7.02 -23.95 -19.60
CA LEU A 111 -7.34 -25.24 -19.00
C LEU A 111 -7.87 -24.98 -17.59
N VAL A 112 -9.20 -24.81 -17.50
CA VAL A 112 -9.90 -24.66 -16.22
C VAL A 112 -9.95 -26.01 -15.53
N VAL A 113 -9.06 -26.21 -14.57
CA VAL A 113 -8.86 -27.49 -13.88
C VAL A 113 -9.61 -27.56 -12.55
N ASN A 114 -9.84 -26.43 -11.89
CA ASN A 114 -10.38 -26.42 -10.52
C ASN A 114 -11.85 -26.83 -10.45
N HIS A 115 -12.65 -26.36 -11.40
CA HIS A 115 -14.11 -26.47 -11.34
C HIS A 115 -14.71 -26.68 -12.73
N THR A 116 -16.01 -27.01 -12.76
CA THR A 116 -16.84 -27.06 -13.98
C THR A 116 -18.13 -26.28 -13.77
N SER A 117 -18.89 -26.00 -14.82
CA SER A 117 -20.29 -25.57 -14.67
C SER A 117 -21.12 -26.63 -13.91
N ASP A 118 -22.09 -26.18 -13.12
CA ASP A 118 -23.15 -27.03 -12.56
C ASP A 118 -23.97 -27.74 -13.66
N GLN A 119 -23.95 -27.26 -14.91
CA GLN A 119 -24.59 -27.90 -16.05
C GLN A 119 -23.74 -29.02 -16.67
N HIS A 120 -22.47 -29.15 -16.29
CA HIS A 120 -21.58 -30.17 -16.84
C HIS A 120 -22.16 -31.57 -16.59
N PRO A 121 -22.11 -32.49 -17.59
CA PRO A 121 -22.57 -33.87 -17.42
C PRO A 121 -21.95 -34.64 -16.25
N TRP A 122 -20.79 -34.21 -15.74
CA TRP A 122 -20.14 -34.80 -14.57
C TRP A 122 -20.91 -34.40 -13.32
N PHE A 123 -21.20 -33.11 -13.11
CA PHE A 123 -21.99 -32.64 -11.96
C PHE A 123 -23.42 -33.19 -11.97
N GLN A 124 -24.08 -33.14 -13.14
CA GLN A 124 -25.43 -33.68 -13.31
C GLN A 124 -25.50 -35.19 -13.03
N ARG A 125 -24.41 -35.92 -13.25
CA ARG A 125 -24.29 -37.33 -12.87
C ARG A 125 -23.97 -37.49 -11.39
N ALA A 126 -23.07 -36.67 -10.84
CA ALA A 126 -22.67 -36.71 -9.44
C ALA A 126 -23.86 -36.47 -8.49
N ARG A 127 -24.72 -35.49 -8.80
CA ARG A 127 -25.92 -35.19 -8.01
C ARG A 127 -27.01 -36.27 -8.08
N LYS A 128 -26.97 -37.14 -9.09
CA LYS A 128 -27.91 -38.26 -9.28
C LYS A 128 -27.34 -39.61 -8.83
N SER A 129 -26.05 -39.65 -8.48
CA SER A 129 -25.36 -40.89 -8.10
C SER A 129 -25.40 -41.09 -6.58
N PRO A 130 -25.46 -42.34 -6.08
CA PRO A 130 -25.37 -42.62 -4.64
C PRO A 130 -24.05 -42.16 -4.01
N LYS A 131 -24.07 -41.86 -2.70
CA LYS A 131 -22.88 -41.54 -1.87
C LYS A 131 -21.79 -42.62 -2.02
N GLY A 132 -20.52 -42.20 -2.14
CA GLY A 132 -19.34 -43.09 -2.22
C GLY A 132 -19.13 -43.79 -3.57
N THR A 133 -19.83 -43.37 -4.62
CA THR A 133 -19.57 -43.86 -5.99
C THR A 133 -18.54 -42.98 -6.69
N ARG A 134 -17.74 -43.56 -7.59
CA ARG A 134 -16.73 -42.79 -8.35
C ARG A 134 -17.28 -41.57 -9.10
N TYR A 135 -18.56 -41.58 -9.46
CA TYR A 135 -19.22 -40.46 -10.14
C TYR A 135 -19.73 -39.41 -9.16
N ARG A 136 -20.15 -39.81 -7.95
CA ARG A 136 -20.48 -38.90 -6.85
C ARG A 136 -19.25 -38.10 -6.45
N ASP A 137 -18.14 -38.82 -6.27
CA ASP A 137 -16.88 -38.29 -5.73
C ASP A 137 -16.07 -37.51 -6.78
N PHE A 138 -16.67 -37.14 -7.91
CA PHE A 138 -16.06 -36.21 -8.87
C PHE A 138 -16.05 -34.76 -8.36
N TYR A 139 -16.90 -34.46 -7.37
CA TYR A 139 -17.03 -33.16 -6.71
C TYR A 139 -16.93 -33.32 -5.20
N VAL A 140 -16.71 -32.22 -4.50
CA VAL A 140 -16.56 -32.19 -3.04
C VAL A 140 -17.92 -31.93 -2.39
N TRP A 141 -18.35 -32.86 -1.53
CA TRP A 141 -19.67 -32.84 -0.87
C TRP A 141 -19.53 -32.81 0.65
N SER A 142 -20.50 -32.20 1.33
CA SER A 142 -20.61 -32.21 2.79
C SER A 142 -22.07 -32.18 3.22
N ASP A 143 -22.40 -32.87 4.31
CA ASP A 143 -23.73 -32.77 4.93
C ASP A 143 -23.98 -31.37 5.52
N THR A 144 -22.91 -30.61 5.78
CA THR A 144 -22.94 -29.36 6.52
C THR A 144 -21.93 -28.33 5.95
N PRO A 145 -22.17 -27.00 6.00
CA PRO A 145 -21.30 -25.98 5.40
C PRO A 145 -20.11 -25.57 6.28
N GLU A 146 -19.85 -26.28 7.38
CA GLU A 146 -18.87 -25.90 8.41
C GLU A 146 -17.45 -26.38 8.12
N LYS A 147 -17.21 -27.12 7.03
CA LYS A 147 -15.87 -27.56 6.65
C LYS A 147 -15.05 -26.43 6.03
N TYR A 148 -13.73 -26.48 6.21
CA TYR A 148 -12.77 -25.54 5.59
C TYR A 148 -12.97 -24.06 5.97
N ARG A 149 -13.40 -23.78 7.20
CA ARG A 149 -13.80 -22.43 7.68
C ARG A 149 -12.74 -21.33 7.54
N GLU A 150 -11.47 -21.70 7.43
CA GLU A 150 -10.35 -20.75 7.32
C GLU A 150 -10.13 -20.24 5.90
N THR A 151 -10.83 -20.83 4.92
CA THR A 151 -10.74 -20.45 3.52
C THR A 151 -11.46 -19.12 3.28
N ARG A 152 -10.80 -18.20 2.59
CA ARG A 152 -11.42 -16.94 2.17
C ARG A 152 -12.45 -17.18 1.06
N ILE A 153 -13.41 -16.28 0.96
CA ILE A 153 -14.28 -16.15 -0.22
C ILE A 153 -13.57 -15.23 -1.22
N ILE A 154 -13.43 -15.65 -2.47
CA ILE A 154 -12.79 -14.87 -3.54
C ILE A 154 -13.77 -13.80 -4.03
N PHE A 155 -14.95 -14.21 -4.49
CA PHE A 155 -16.00 -13.31 -4.99
C PHE A 155 -16.93 -12.80 -3.88
N LYS A 156 -16.37 -12.05 -2.92
CA LYS A 156 -17.07 -11.57 -1.72
C LYS A 156 -18.31 -10.71 -2.00
N ASP A 157 -18.37 -10.06 -3.15
CA ASP A 157 -19.50 -9.21 -3.54
C ASP A 157 -20.73 -10.04 -3.99
N TYR A 158 -20.52 -11.32 -4.33
CA TYR A 158 -21.54 -12.19 -4.90
C TYR A 158 -21.83 -13.43 -4.05
N GLU A 159 -20.81 -13.99 -3.41
CA GLU A 159 -20.91 -15.23 -2.63
C GLU A 159 -20.79 -14.95 -1.14
N THR A 160 -21.67 -15.57 -0.35
CA THR A 160 -21.65 -15.48 1.13
C THR A 160 -20.97 -16.67 1.79
N SER A 161 -20.68 -17.72 1.02
CA SER A 161 -20.14 -19.00 1.47
C SER A 161 -19.44 -19.69 0.29
N ASN A 162 -18.43 -20.51 0.58
CA ASN A 162 -17.83 -21.44 -0.40
C ASN A 162 -18.59 -22.79 -0.48
N TRP A 163 -19.70 -22.91 0.26
CA TRP A 163 -20.59 -24.05 0.26
C TRP A 163 -22.00 -23.64 -0.17
N SER A 164 -22.55 -24.36 -1.15
CA SER A 164 -23.91 -24.17 -1.63
C SER A 164 -24.74 -25.45 -1.51
N TRP A 165 -26.00 -25.32 -1.13
CA TRP A 165 -26.92 -26.44 -0.96
C TRP A 165 -27.45 -26.95 -2.30
N ASP A 166 -27.28 -28.24 -2.60
CA ASP A 166 -27.93 -28.89 -3.73
C ASP A 166 -29.27 -29.53 -3.31
N PRO A 167 -30.41 -29.10 -3.87
CA PRO A 167 -31.73 -29.58 -3.46
C PRO A 167 -32.06 -31.00 -3.93
N VAL A 168 -31.33 -31.55 -4.90
CA VAL A 168 -31.58 -32.89 -5.45
C VAL A 168 -30.98 -33.94 -4.54
N VAL A 169 -29.73 -33.75 -4.13
CA VAL A 169 -29.04 -34.71 -3.26
C VAL A 169 -29.12 -34.36 -1.78
N LYS A 170 -29.58 -33.15 -1.45
CA LYS A 170 -29.75 -32.66 -0.07
C LYS A 170 -28.43 -32.66 0.71
N GLU A 171 -27.39 -32.14 0.09
CA GLU A 171 -26.07 -31.89 0.68
C GLU A 171 -25.49 -30.59 0.13
N TYR A 172 -24.49 -30.06 0.82
CA TYR A 172 -23.69 -28.95 0.31
C TYR A 172 -22.61 -29.46 -0.64
N TYR A 173 -22.28 -28.67 -1.65
CA TYR A 173 -21.10 -28.84 -2.49
C TYR A 173 -20.19 -27.62 -2.40
N TRP A 174 -18.89 -27.86 -2.57
CA TRP A 174 -17.86 -26.83 -2.50
C TRP A 174 -17.74 -26.07 -3.82
N HIS A 175 -17.47 -24.76 -3.72
CA HIS A 175 -17.10 -23.90 -4.82
C HIS A 175 -16.20 -22.76 -4.32
N ARG A 176 -15.07 -22.51 -4.99
CA ARG A 176 -14.19 -21.37 -4.67
C ARG A 176 -14.60 -20.06 -5.33
N PHE A 177 -15.30 -20.19 -6.46
CA PHE A 177 -15.82 -19.11 -7.29
C PHE A 177 -17.34 -19.02 -7.11
N TYR A 178 -18.11 -18.82 -8.17
CA TYR A 178 -19.57 -18.77 -8.06
C TYR A 178 -20.17 -20.13 -7.71
N TYR A 179 -21.36 -20.14 -7.11
CA TYR A 179 -22.06 -21.38 -6.78
C TYR A 179 -22.28 -22.29 -8.00
N HIS A 180 -22.45 -21.72 -9.20
CA HIS A 180 -22.62 -22.51 -10.42
C HIS A 180 -21.31 -23.05 -11.01
N GLN A 181 -20.20 -22.91 -10.28
CA GLN A 181 -18.88 -23.47 -10.58
C GLN A 181 -18.47 -24.48 -9.49
N PRO A 182 -19.15 -25.62 -9.37
CA PRO A 182 -18.78 -26.65 -8.40
C PRO A 182 -17.36 -27.17 -8.63
N ASP A 183 -16.58 -27.22 -7.55
CA ASP A 183 -15.18 -27.62 -7.54
C ASP A 183 -15.02 -29.13 -7.74
N LEU A 184 -14.07 -29.50 -8.60
CA LEU A 184 -13.69 -30.88 -8.87
C LEU A 184 -12.89 -31.45 -7.69
N ASN A 185 -13.18 -32.69 -7.32
CA ASN A 185 -12.48 -33.36 -6.23
C ASN A 185 -11.19 -34.03 -6.74
N PHE A 186 -10.02 -33.45 -6.42
CA PHE A 186 -8.71 -33.98 -6.83
C PHE A 186 -8.19 -35.13 -5.96
N ASP A 187 -8.77 -35.38 -4.79
CA ASP A 187 -8.49 -36.61 -4.02
C ASP A 187 -8.93 -37.86 -4.80
N ASN A 188 -9.92 -37.72 -5.69
CA ASN A 188 -10.38 -38.77 -6.59
C ASN A 188 -9.43 -38.96 -7.80
N PRO A 189 -8.76 -40.13 -7.95
CA PRO A 189 -7.89 -40.39 -9.10
C PRO A 189 -8.60 -40.33 -10.46
N ALA A 190 -9.91 -40.59 -10.50
CA ALA A 190 -10.69 -40.53 -11.74
C ALA A 190 -10.81 -39.09 -12.27
N THR A 191 -10.88 -38.10 -11.38
CA THR A 191 -10.87 -36.67 -11.70
C THR A 191 -9.53 -36.27 -12.32
N ARG A 192 -8.42 -36.59 -11.63
CA ARG A 192 -7.05 -36.34 -12.13
C ARG A 192 -6.81 -36.93 -13.52
N SER A 193 -7.28 -38.16 -13.73
CA SER A 193 -7.21 -38.84 -15.02
C SER A 193 -8.07 -38.18 -16.10
N ALA A 194 -9.24 -37.62 -15.74
CA ALA A 194 -10.10 -36.91 -16.67
C ALA A 194 -9.49 -35.59 -17.14
N ILE A 195 -8.93 -34.81 -16.22
CA ILE A 195 -8.22 -33.55 -16.56
C ILE A 195 -7.02 -33.82 -17.47
N SER A 196 -6.23 -34.86 -17.18
CA SER A 196 -5.10 -35.24 -18.05
C SER A 196 -5.55 -35.58 -19.48
N ARG A 197 -6.73 -36.20 -19.65
CA ARG A 197 -7.30 -36.47 -20.98
C ARG A 197 -7.79 -35.22 -21.71
N VAL A 198 -8.32 -34.23 -20.98
CA VAL A 198 -8.70 -32.93 -21.56
C VAL A 198 -7.46 -32.22 -22.11
N MET A 199 -6.40 -32.15 -21.31
CA MET A 199 -5.11 -31.62 -21.73
C MET A 199 -4.59 -32.33 -22.99
N ASP A 200 -4.58 -33.67 -22.98
CA ASP A 200 -4.14 -34.48 -24.12
C ASP A 200 -4.94 -34.21 -25.40
N PHE A 201 -6.23 -33.91 -25.27
CA PHE A 201 -7.11 -33.68 -26.41
C PHE A 201 -6.68 -32.41 -27.15
N TRP A 202 -6.57 -31.28 -26.46
CA TRP A 202 -6.23 -29.99 -27.07
C TRP A 202 -4.81 -29.96 -27.63
N LEU A 203 -3.83 -30.54 -26.91
CA LEU A 203 -2.45 -30.60 -27.39
C LEU A 203 -2.29 -31.45 -28.66
N LYS A 204 -3.10 -32.50 -28.82
CA LYS A 204 -3.15 -33.30 -30.08
C LYS A 204 -3.79 -32.55 -31.24
N LEU A 205 -4.59 -31.52 -30.96
CA LEU A 205 -5.20 -30.68 -31.98
C LEU A 205 -4.27 -29.58 -32.50
N GLY A 206 -3.09 -29.42 -31.91
CA GLY A 206 -2.07 -28.48 -32.38
C GLY A 206 -1.77 -27.33 -31.40
N VAL A 207 -2.55 -27.19 -30.32
CA VAL A 207 -2.34 -26.17 -29.27
C VAL A 207 -0.91 -26.21 -28.72
N ASP A 208 -0.28 -25.04 -28.64
CA ASP A 208 1.13 -24.86 -28.28
C ASP A 208 1.36 -24.70 -26.77
N GLY A 209 0.35 -24.24 -26.04
CA GLY A 209 0.43 -24.17 -24.60
C GLY A 209 -0.92 -24.08 -23.92
N LEU A 210 -0.91 -24.28 -22.61
CA LEU A 210 -2.12 -24.24 -21.78
C LEU A 210 -1.88 -23.30 -20.61
N ARG A 211 -2.77 -22.31 -20.46
CA ARG A 211 -2.86 -21.50 -19.24
C ARG A 211 -3.77 -22.24 -18.28
N VAL A 212 -3.21 -22.70 -17.17
CA VAL A 212 -3.92 -23.50 -16.15
C VAL A 212 -4.50 -22.54 -15.13
N ASP A 213 -5.81 -22.36 -15.23
CA ASP A 213 -6.62 -21.46 -14.41
C ASP A 213 -6.81 -22.00 -13.00
N ALA A 214 -6.84 -21.10 -12.01
CA ALA A 214 -7.21 -21.39 -10.63
C ALA A 214 -6.38 -22.50 -9.95
N VAL A 215 -5.11 -22.68 -10.37
CA VAL A 215 -4.27 -23.79 -9.90
C VAL A 215 -4.01 -23.80 -8.38
N PRO A 216 -4.01 -22.68 -7.63
CA PRO A 216 -3.78 -22.74 -6.19
C PRO A 216 -4.84 -23.49 -5.38
N TYR A 217 -6.00 -23.76 -5.96
CA TYR A 217 -7.19 -24.13 -5.21
C TYR A 217 -7.60 -25.60 -5.34
N LEU A 218 -6.80 -26.44 -6.02
CA LEU A 218 -7.20 -27.81 -6.42
C LEU A 218 -7.51 -28.77 -5.27
N PHE A 219 -6.93 -28.58 -4.09
CA PHE A 219 -7.11 -29.46 -2.93
C PHE A 219 -7.50 -28.66 -1.70
N GLU A 220 -8.37 -29.24 -0.88
CA GLU A 220 -8.85 -28.65 0.38
C GLU A 220 -8.49 -29.53 1.58
N ARG A 221 -8.06 -28.89 2.67
CA ARG A 221 -7.71 -29.55 3.94
C ARG A 221 -8.21 -28.74 5.13
N GLU A 222 -8.76 -29.44 6.13
CA GLU A 222 -9.15 -28.82 7.39
C GLU A 222 -7.95 -28.19 8.11
N GLY A 223 -8.19 -27.05 8.76
CA GLY A 223 -7.13 -26.30 9.45
C GLY A 223 -6.14 -25.57 8.52
N THR A 224 -6.44 -25.47 7.23
CA THR A 224 -5.65 -24.71 6.24
C THR A 224 -6.52 -23.68 5.53
N ASN A 225 -5.90 -22.74 4.82
CA ASN A 225 -6.60 -21.80 3.94
C ASN A 225 -7.02 -22.42 2.59
N CYS A 226 -6.74 -23.71 2.36
CA CYS A 226 -7.01 -24.42 1.10
C CYS A 226 -6.40 -23.74 -0.15
N GLU A 227 -5.20 -23.16 -0.01
CA GLU A 227 -4.44 -22.59 -1.12
C GLU A 227 -3.00 -23.11 -1.09
N ASN A 228 -2.39 -23.34 -2.25
CA ASN A 228 -0.98 -23.73 -2.40
C ASN A 228 -0.58 -25.01 -1.61
N LEU A 229 -1.52 -25.94 -1.45
CA LEU A 229 -1.26 -27.14 -0.65
C LEU A 229 -0.19 -28.04 -1.32
N PRO A 230 0.62 -28.77 -0.53
CA PRO A 230 1.63 -29.69 -1.08
C PRO A 230 1.06 -30.71 -2.08
N GLU A 231 -0.18 -31.17 -1.86
CA GLU A 231 -0.87 -32.09 -2.77
C GLU A 231 -1.19 -31.44 -4.13
N THR A 232 -1.51 -30.15 -4.15
CA THR A 232 -1.67 -29.37 -5.38
C THR A 232 -0.37 -29.38 -6.18
N HIS A 233 0.75 -29.02 -5.56
CA HIS A 233 2.07 -29.05 -6.21
C HIS A 233 2.45 -30.46 -6.69
N GLN A 234 2.17 -31.49 -5.89
CA GLN A 234 2.44 -32.87 -6.27
C GLN A 234 1.65 -33.29 -7.51
N PHE A 235 0.36 -32.94 -7.60
CA PHE A 235 -0.44 -33.20 -8.80
C PHE A 235 0.06 -32.41 -10.01
N VAL A 236 0.47 -31.15 -9.83
CA VAL A 236 1.06 -30.34 -10.91
C VAL A 236 2.32 -31.00 -11.48
N LYS A 237 3.20 -31.57 -10.62
CA LYS A 237 4.37 -32.35 -11.08
C LYS A 237 3.97 -33.58 -11.88
N GLU A 238 2.96 -34.30 -11.42
CA GLU A 238 2.42 -35.46 -12.15
C GLU A 238 1.88 -35.04 -13.53
N LEU A 239 1.16 -33.92 -13.59
CA LEU A 239 0.63 -33.36 -14.83
C LEU A 239 1.75 -32.94 -15.79
N ARG A 240 2.78 -32.25 -15.28
CA ARG A 240 3.96 -31.84 -16.06
C ARG A 240 4.75 -33.03 -16.57
N ALA A 241 4.97 -34.05 -15.75
CA ALA A 241 5.67 -35.26 -16.17
C ALA A 241 4.91 -36.03 -17.27
N HIS A 242 3.58 -36.07 -17.19
CA HIS A 242 2.73 -36.63 -18.25
C HIS A 242 2.79 -35.79 -19.54
N PHE A 243 2.80 -34.46 -19.41
CA PHE A 243 2.93 -33.51 -20.50
C PHE A 243 4.26 -33.67 -21.25
N ASP A 244 5.39 -33.60 -20.56
CA ASP A 244 6.75 -33.66 -21.13
C ASP A 244 7.02 -35.01 -21.82
N LYS A 245 6.42 -36.11 -21.32
CA LYS A 245 6.55 -37.44 -21.91
C LYS A 245 5.90 -37.55 -23.29
N ARG A 246 4.88 -36.74 -23.58
CA ARG A 246 4.00 -36.92 -24.76
C ARG A 246 4.09 -35.80 -25.77
N PHE A 247 4.39 -34.59 -25.32
CA PHE A 247 4.36 -33.40 -26.15
C PHE A 247 5.68 -32.65 -26.02
N ARG A 248 6.36 -32.41 -27.14
CA ARG A 248 7.60 -31.63 -27.21
C ARG A 248 7.28 -30.18 -27.57
N ASN A 249 8.11 -29.26 -27.08
CA ASN A 249 8.06 -27.81 -27.37
C ASN A 249 6.72 -27.14 -27.07
N ARG A 250 6.01 -27.65 -26.07
CA ARG A 250 4.76 -27.07 -25.58
C ARG A 250 4.99 -26.35 -24.25
N MET A 251 4.06 -25.49 -23.85
CA MET A 251 4.20 -24.64 -22.66
C MET A 251 3.01 -24.81 -21.70
N LEU A 252 3.28 -24.80 -20.39
CA LEU A 252 2.27 -24.69 -19.33
C LEU A 252 2.48 -23.39 -18.57
N LEU A 253 1.43 -22.59 -18.45
CA LEU A 253 1.40 -21.28 -17.78
C LEU A 253 0.48 -21.34 -16.56
N ALA A 254 0.99 -21.08 -15.37
CA ALA A 254 0.20 -21.01 -14.15
C ALA A 254 -0.45 -19.64 -13.95
N GLU A 255 -1.75 -19.64 -13.66
CA GLU A 255 -2.40 -18.55 -12.97
C GLU A 255 -2.33 -18.78 -11.45
N ALA A 256 -1.30 -18.23 -10.82
CA ALA A 256 -1.13 -18.24 -9.37
C ALA A 256 -1.04 -16.80 -8.84
N ASN A 257 -2.19 -16.16 -8.62
CA ASN A 257 -2.25 -14.84 -7.97
C ASN A 257 -1.96 -14.99 -6.47
N GLN A 258 -0.68 -15.05 -6.13
CA GLN A 258 -0.16 -15.32 -4.78
C GLN A 258 1.00 -14.37 -4.46
N TRP A 259 1.47 -14.36 -3.21
CA TRP A 259 2.70 -13.64 -2.83
C TRP A 259 3.92 -14.20 -3.60
N PRO A 260 5.02 -13.41 -3.76
CA PRO A 260 6.15 -13.79 -4.61
C PRO A 260 6.71 -15.19 -4.38
N GLU A 261 6.85 -15.59 -3.12
CA GLU A 261 7.42 -16.89 -2.75
C GLU A 261 6.50 -18.06 -3.13
N ASP A 262 5.20 -17.89 -2.91
CA ASP A 262 4.18 -18.90 -3.23
C ASP A 262 3.97 -19.00 -4.75
N ALA A 263 3.94 -17.85 -5.45
CA ALA A 263 3.86 -17.84 -6.91
C ALA A 263 5.08 -18.50 -7.57
N ALA A 264 6.29 -18.27 -7.03
CA ALA A 264 7.51 -18.90 -7.52
C ALA A 264 7.57 -20.41 -7.23
N ALA A 265 6.88 -20.90 -6.19
CA ALA A 265 6.83 -22.32 -5.87
C ALA A 265 6.22 -23.17 -7.01
N TYR A 266 5.34 -22.60 -7.84
CA TYR A 266 4.73 -23.26 -9.00
C TYR A 266 5.71 -23.55 -10.14
N PHE A 267 6.97 -23.09 -10.07
CA PHE A 267 8.02 -23.57 -10.96
C PHE A 267 8.63 -24.90 -10.50
N GLY A 268 8.41 -25.30 -9.23
CA GLY A 268 9.05 -26.45 -8.62
C GLY A 268 10.58 -26.33 -8.72
N LYS A 269 11.23 -27.40 -9.16
CA LYS A 269 12.65 -27.42 -9.54
C LYS A 269 12.83 -27.37 -11.06
N GLY A 270 11.87 -26.79 -11.77
CA GLY A 270 11.72 -26.85 -13.23
C GLY A 270 10.81 -27.99 -13.70
N ASP A 271 10.17 -28.69 -12.76
CA ASP A 271 9.36 -29.90 -12.94
C ASP A 271 7.84 -29.67 -12.72
N GLU A 272 7.42 -28.42 -12.54
CA GLU A 272 6.02 -27.99 -12.46
C GLU A 272 5.66 -27.15 -13.69
N PHE A 273 5.43 -25.84 -13.56
CA PHE A 273 5.11 -24.98 -14.70
C PHE A 273 6.33 -24.45 -15.43
N HIS A 274 6.17 -24.20 -16.73
CA HIS A 274 7.16 -23.50 -17.55
C HIS A 274 7.09 -22.00 -17.30
N MET A 275 5.86 -21.49 -17.16
CA MET A 275 5.60 -20.09 -16.92
C MET A 275 4.63 -19.89 -15.75
N ALA A 276 4.73 -18.75 -15.08
CA ALA A 276 3.72 -18.28 -14.15
C ALA A 276 3.55 -16.77 -14.35
N PHE A 277 2.35 -16.24 -14.11
CA PHE A 277 2.13 -14.80 -14.11
C PHE A 277 2.84 -14.15 -12.92
N ASN A 278 3.55 -13.05 -13.17
CA ASN A 278 4.12 -12.24 -12.11
C ASN A 278 3.04 -11.27 -11.58
N PHE A 279 2.04 -11.81 -10.88
CA PHE A 279 1.04 -11.00 -10.18
C PHE A 279 1.65 -10.03 -9.16
N PRO A 280 2.70 -10.37 -8.39
CA PRO A 280 3.23 -9.47 -7.37
C PRO A 280 3.73 -8.12 -7.90
N ILE A 281 4.41 -8.10 -9.06
CA ILE A 281 4.95 -6.86 -9.62
C ILE A 281 3.87 -5.94 -10.18
N MET A 282 2.77 -6.49 -10.71
CA MET A 282 1.77 -5.73 -11.46
C MET A 282 1.19 -4.55 -10.66
N PRO A 283 0.64 -4.72 -9.43
CA PRO A 283 0.13 -3.59 -8.65
C PRO A 283 1.23 -2.58 -8.28
N ARG A 284 2.47 -3.04 -8.08
CA ARG A 284 3.59 -2.20 -7.65
C ARG A 284 4.08 -1.30 -8.76
N LEU A 285 3.90 -1.66 -10.03
CA LEU A 285 4.15 -0.76 -11.16
C LEU A 285 3.23 0.47 -11.10
N PHE A 286 1.94 0.26 -10.88
CA PHE A 286 0.96 1.35 -10.73
C PHE A 286 1.23 2.19 -9.48
N MET A 287 1.53 1.55 -8.35
CA MET A 287 1.90 2.27 -7.13
C MET A 287 3.15 3.13 -7.33
N ALA A 288 4.23 2.56 -7.89
CA ALA A 288 5.48 3.28 -8.11
C ALA A 288 5.32 4.50 -9.02
N LEU A 289 4.47 4.40 -10.05
CA LEU A 289 4.14 5.52 -10.93
C LEU A 289 3.42 6.66 -10.16
N ARG A 290 2.48 6.33 -9.27
CA ARG A 290 1.70 7.35 -8.54
C ARG A 290 2.43 7.92 -7.34
N MET A 291 3.20 7.09 -6.64
CA MET A 291 4.06 7.51 -5.54
C MET A 291 5.30 8.26 -6.04
N GLU A 292 5.59 8.18 -7.34
CA GLU A 292 6.83 8.66 -7.98
C GLU A 292 8.08 8.10 -7.29
N ASP A 293 8.04 6.83 -6.91
CA ASP A 293 9.08 6.19 -6.13
C ASP A 293 9.30 4.79 -6.69
N ARG A 294 10.55 4.48 -7.03
CA ARG A 294 10.92 3.15 -7.55
C ARG A 294 10.87 2.04 -6.50
N PHE A 295 10.80 2.39 -5.21
CA PHE A 295 10.92 1.44 -4.11
C PHE A 295 9.92 0.26 -4.20
N PRO A 296 8.61 0.44 -4.49
CA PRO A 296 7.68 -0.68 -4.59
C PRO A 296 8.08 -1.71 -5.65
N ILE A 297 8.65 -1.28 -6.78
CA ILE A 297 9.14 -2.15 -7.86
C ILE A 297 10.39 -2.94 -7.41
N ILE A 298 11.36 -2.23 -6.83
CA ILE A 298 12.64 -2.86 -6.43
C ILE A 298 12.40 -3.85 -5.28
N ASP A 299 11.63 -3.45 -4.27
CA ASP A 299 11.38 -4.28 -3.10
C ASP A 299 10.68 -5.59 -3.48
N ILE A 300 9.63 -5.55 -4.31
CA ILE A 300 8.91 -6.77 -4.69
C ILE A 300 9.74 -7.69 -5.60
N LEU A 301 10.58 -7.13 -6.49
CA LEU A 301 11.45 -7.95 -7.34
C LEU A 301 12.63 -8.54 -6.56
N GLN A 302 13.13 -7.87 -5.52
CA GLN A 302 14.13 -8.43 -4.61
C GLN A 302 13.55 -9.55 -3.72
N GLN A 303 12.24 -9.50 -3.42
CA GLN A 303 11.55 -10.58 -2.71
C GLN A 303 11.23 -11.78 -3.61
N THR A 304 11.13 -11.56 -4.92
CA THR A 304 10.78 -12.62 -5.87
C THR A 304 11.95 -13.61 -5.97
N PRO A 305 11.77 -14.89 -5.58
CA PRO A 305 12.84 -15.86 -5.62
C PRO A 305 13.38 -16.09 -7.03
N SER A 306 14.65 -16.51 -7.13
CA SER A 306 15.21 -16.98 -8.39
C SER A 306 14.44 -18.20 -8.90
N ILE A 307 14.11 -18.20 -10.18
CA ILE A 307 13.38 -19.29 -10.83
C ILE A 307 14.36 -20.25 -11.54
N PRO A 308 13.97 -21.51 -11.77
CA PRO A 308 14.78 -22.45 -12.55
C PRO A 308 15.07 -21.96 -13.97
N ASP A 309 16.25 -22.29 -14.52
CA ASP A 309 16.70 -21.87 -15.85
C ASP A 309 15.72 -22.11 -17.02
N PRO A 310 14.94 -23.22 -17.09
CA PRO A 310 13.96 -23.39 -18.18
C PRO A 310 12.68 -22.58 -17.95
N CYS A 311 12.42 -22.07 -16.75
CA CYS A 311 11.20 -21.39 -16.37
C CYS A 311 11.23 -19.89 -16.70
N GLN A 312 10.05 -19.24 -16.74
CA GLN A 312 9.92 -17.84 -17.13
C GLN A 312 8.71 -17.15 -16.51
N TRP A 313 8.86 -15.90 -16.06
CA TRP A 313 7.72 -15.08 -15.68
C TRP A 313 6.95 -14.56 -16.90
N ALA A 314 5.61 -14.56 -16.83
CA ALA A 314 4.73 -13.81 -17.71
C ALA A 314 4.41 -12.45 -17.06
N LEU A 315 4.77 -11.37 -17.73
CA LEU A 315 4.54 -9.99 -17.28
C LEU A 315 3.31 -9.43 -17.97
N PHE A 316 2.48 -8.69 -17.25
CA PHE A 316 1.28 -8.06 -17.81
C PHE A 316 0.97 -6.78 -17.04
N LEU A 317 0.23 -5.87 -17.67
CA LEU A 317 -0.25 -4.64 -17.03
C LEU A 317 -1.72 -4.76 -16.63
N ARG A 318 -2.53 -5.33 -17.52
CA ARG A 318 -3.96 -5.62 -17.37
C ARG A 318 -4.31 -6.91 -18.09
N ASN A 319 -5.50 -7.42 -17.84
CA ASN A 319 -6.07 -8.66 -18.36
C ASN A 319 -7.61 -8.51 -18.42
N HIS A 320 -8.29 -9.61 -18.77
CA HIS A 320 -9.76 -9.69 -18.79
C HIS A 320 -10.46 -9.58 -17.43
N ASP A 321 -9.73 -9.63 -16.31
CA ASP A 321 -10.25 -9.46 -14.95
C ASP A 321 -10.03 -8.04 -14.43
N GLU A 322 -10.39 -7.78 -13.17
CA GLU A 322 -10.02 -6.58 -12.47
C GLU A 322 -8.50 -6.50 -12.20
N LEU A 323 -8.01 -5.29 -11.95
CA LEU A 323 -6.69 -5.12 -11.34
C LEU A 323 -6.79 -5.65 -9.91
N THR A 324 -6.38 -6.89 -9.72
CA THR A 324 -6.44 -7.58 -8.43
C THR A 324 -5.54 -6.92 -7.39
N LEU A 325 -6.09 -6.69 -6.21
CA LEU A 325 -5.43 -6.19 -5.01
C LEU A 325 -5.58 -7.22 -3.86
N GLU A 326 -5.69 -8.49 -4.20
CA GLU A 326 -5.71 -9.57 -3.21
C GLU A 326 -4.33 -9.70 -2.54
N MET A 327 -3.28 -9.81 -3.34
CA MET A 327 -1.90 -10.06 -2.88
C MET A 327 -1.11 -8.75 -2.67
N VAL A 328 -1.76 -7.81 -1.99
CA VAL A 328 -1.16 -6.58 -1.47
C VAL A 328 -1.51 -6.41 0.01
N THR A 329 -0.71 -5.64 0.74
CA THR A 329 -1.04 -5.29 2.13
C THR A 329 -2.30 -4.43 2.18
N ASP A 330 -2.98 -4.40 3.34
CA ASP A 330 -4.20 -3.59 3.52
C ASP A 330 -3.92 -2.10 3.25
N GLU A 331 -2.75 -1.61 3.65
CA GLU A 331 -2.28 -0.23 3.44
C GLU A 331 -2.12 0.09 1.94
N GLU A 332 -1.51 -0.82 1.18
CA GLU A 332 -1.36 -0.69 -0.27
C GLU A 332 -2.70 -0.78 -1.01
N ARG A 333 -3.61 -1.65 -0.56
CA ARG A 333 -4.95 -1.78 -1.14
C ARG A 333 -5.75 -0.49 -1.03
N ASP A 334 -5.77 0.09 0.17
CA ASP A 334 -6.46 1.36 0.41
C ASP A 334 -5.85 2.52 -0.39
N TYR A 335 -4.52 2.55 -0.52
CA TYR A 335 -3.81 3.48 -1.39
C TYR A 335 -4.27 3.34 -2.84
N MET A 336 -4.27 2.12 -3.38
CA MET A 336 -4.67 1.84 -4.76
C MET A 336 -6.13 2.23 -5.02
N TYR A 337 -7.05 1.94 -4.10
CA TYR A 337 -8.44 2.37 -4.22
C TYR A 337 -8.62 3.89 -4.24
N ARG A 338 -7.91 4.61 -3.37
CA ARG A 338 -7.98 6.08 -3.32
C ARG A 338 -7.50 6.72 -4.61
N VAL A 339 -6.45 6.17 -5.20
CA VAL A 339 -5.74 6.78 -6.33
C VAL A 339 -6.34 6.39 -7.69
N TYR A 340 -6.74 5.13 -7.85
CA TYR A 340 -7.18 4.57 -9.14
C TYR A 340 -8.68 4.26 -9.24
N ALA A 341 -9.40 4.24 -8.11
CA ALA A 341 -10.83 3.95 -8.04
C ALA A 341 -11.59 4.99 -7.19
N SER A 342 -11.53 6.25 -7.63
CA SER A 342 -12.27 7.36 -7.00
C SER A 342 -13.79 7.16 -7.06
N ASP A 343 -14.29 6.53 -8.13
CA ASP A 343 -15.67 6.03 -8.18
C ASP A 343 -15.73 4.64 -7.52
N PRO A 344 -16.49 4.47 -6.42
CA PRO A 344 -16.65 3.17 -5.77
C PRO A 344 -17.21 2.08 -6.68
N THR A 345 -17.97 2.43 -7.73
CA THR A 345 -18.51 1.46 -8.69
C THR A 345 -17.43 0.86 -9.59
N ALA A 346 -16.25 1.47 -9.69
CA ALA A 346 -15.11 0.86 -10.38
C ALA A 346 -14.38 -0.21 -9.53
N ARG A 347 -14.78 -0.40 -8.27
CA ARG A 347 -14.27 -1.46 -7.39
C ARG A 347 -15.13 -2.70 -7.52
N ILE A 348 -14.51 -3.87 -7.44
CA ILE A 348 -15.19 -5.17 -7.43
C ILE A 348 -14.30 -6.17 -6.67
N ASN A 349 -14.91 -7.02 -5.85
CA ASN A 349 -14.21 -7.97 -4.98
C ASN A 349 -13.09 -7.25 -4.18
N LEU A 350 -11.85 -7.67 -4.38
CA LEU A 350 -10.66 -7.00 -3.87
C LEU A 350 -9.81 -6.43 -5.02
N GLY A 351 -10.40 -5.67 -5.95
CA GLY A 351 -9.69 -5.07 -7.07
C GLY A 351 -10.43 -3.94 -7.80
N ILE A 352 -9.87 -3.52 -8.95
CA ILE A 352 -10.32 -2.35 -9.74
C ILE A 352 -10.62 -2.76 -11.19
N ARG A 353 -11.90 -2.74 -11.59
CA ARG A 353 -12.38 -3.20 -12.91
C ARG A 353 -12.28 -2.13 -14.01
N ARG A 354 -11.05 -1.69 -14.29
CA ARG A 354 -10.74 -0.67 -15.31
C ARG A 354 -9.66 -1.15 -16.28
N ARG A 355 -9.66 -0.60 -17.50
CA ARG A 355 -8.61 -0.82 -18.52
C ARG A 355 -7.37 0.04 -18.27
N LEU A 356 -6.28 -0.24 -18.99
CA LEU A 356 -5.00 0.43 -18.81
C LEU A 356 -5.07 1.94 -19.07
N ALA A 357 -5.57 2.36 -20.23
CA ALA A 357 -5.64 3.79 -20.57
C ALA A 357 -6.50 4.60 -19.57
N PRO A 358 -7.72 4.14 -19.19
CA PRO A 358 -8.50 4.80 -18.15
C PRO A 358 -7.85 4.85 -16.76
N LEU A 359 -7.11 3.81 -16.35
CA LEU A 359 -6.33 3.82 -15.10
C LEU A 359 -5.24 4.89 -15.11
N LEU A 360 -4.64 5.15 -16.28
CA LEU A 360 -3.58 6.14 -16.46
C LEU A 360 -4.10 7.54 -16.83
N GLY A 361 -5.43 7.73 -16.83
CA GLY A 361 -6.08 9.00 -17.18
C GLY A 361 -5.85 9.40 -18.63
N ASN A 362 -5.79 8.42 -19.53
CA ASN A 362 -5.48 8.57 -20.97
C ASN A 362 -4.19 9.34 -21.27
N ASP A 363 -3.27 9.43 -20.30
CA ASP A 363 -1.98 10.07 -20.48
C ASP A 363 -1.06 9.15 -21.27
N ARG A 364 -0.85 9.52 -22.52
CA ARG A 364 -0.02 8.76 -23.45
C ARG A 364 1.38 8.48 -22.92
N LYS A 365 2.03 9.45 -22.24
CA LYS A 365 3.39 9.24 -21.72
C LYS A 365 3.42 8.18 -20.64
N LYS A 366 2.38 8.11 -19.79
CA LYS A 366 2.24 7.06 -18.78
C LYS A 366 1.99 5.70 -19.42
N ILE A 367 1.14 5.63 -20.45
CA ILE A 367 0.89 4.38 -21.20
C ILE A 367 2.18 3.86 -21.82
N GLU A 368 2.96 4.73 -22.45
CA GLU A 368 4.26 4.37 -23.04
C GLU A 368 5.28 3.94 -21.97
N LEU A 369 5.38 4.68 -20.85
CA LEU A 369 6.25 4.32 -19.74
C LEU A 369 5.90 2.94 -19.17
N MET A 370 4.63 2.67 -18.91
CA MET A 370 4.20 1.38 -18.33
C MET A 370 4.46 0.23 -19.31
N ASN A 371 4.19 0.42 -20.59
CA ASN A 371 4.54 -0.56 -21.62
C ASN A 371 6.07 -0.72 -21.75
N SER A 372 6.86 0.34 -21.60
CA SER A 372 8.32 0.21 -21.57
C SER A 372 8.75 -0.71 -20.42
N LEU A 373 8.18 -0.56 -19.22
CA LEU A 373 8.48 -1.45 -18.10
C LEU A 373 8.05 -2.90 -18.38
N LEU A 374 6.86 -3.10 -18.96
CA LEU A 374 6.38 -4.41 -19.41
C LEU A 374 7.36 -5.11 -20.37
N PHE A 375 7.93 -4.36 -21.32
CA PHE A 375 8.82 -4.91 -22.34
C PHE A 375 10.29 -5.05 -21.90
N SER A 376 10.72 -4.35 -20.84
CA SER A 376 12.12 -4.30 -20.40
C SER A 376 12.43 -4.96 -19.06
N LEU A 377 11.42 -5.29 -18.24
CA LEU A 377 11.58 -6.14 -17.05
C LEU A 377 11.79 -7.62 -17.43
N PRO A 378 12.35 -8.46 -16.52
CA PRO A 378 12.66 -9.85 -16.83
C PRO A 378 11.40 -10.71 -16.95
N GLY A 379 11.10 -11.14 -18.17
CA GLY A 379 10.00 -12.03 -18.46
C GLY A 379 9.44 -11.87 -19.86
N THR A 380 8.30 -12.50 -20.08
CA THR A 380 7.58 -12.53 -21.36
C THR A 380 6.35 -11.64 -21.26
N PRO A 381 6.24 -10.57 -22.06
CA PRO A 381 5.14 -9.63 -21.98
C PRO A 381 3.85 -10.25 -22.55
N VAL A 382 2.75 -9.98 -21.85
CA VAL A 382 1.37 -10.28 -22.25
C VAL A 382 0.64 -8.96 -22.44
N ILE A 383 0.08 -8.76 -23.63
CA ILE A 383 -0.70 -7.59 -24.01
C ILE A 383 -2.18 -7.98 -24.02
N TYR A 384 -3.02 -7.19 -23.38
CA TYR A 384 -4.47 -7.40 -23.41
C TYR A 384 -5.09 -6.69 -24.61
N TYR A 385 -5.98 -7.39 -25.34
CA TYR A 385 -6.47 -6.89 -26.62
C TYR A 385 -7.09 -5.49 -26.53
N GLY A 386 -6.66 -4.57 -27.40
CA GLY A 386 -7.14 -3.19 -27.46
C GLY A 386 -6.32 -2.20 -26.61
N ASP A 387 -5.46 -2.67 -25.69
CA ASP A 387 -4.57 -1.77 -24.95
C ASP A 387 -3.51 -1.14 -25.88
N GLU A 388 -3.17 -1.79 -26.99
CA GLU A 388 -2.25 -1.28 -28.02
C GLU A 388 -2.82 -0.09 -28.82
N ILE A 389 -4.13 0.12 -28.77
CA ILE A 389 -4.80 1.32 -29.30
C ILE A 389 -5.33 2.23 -28.17
N GLY A 390 -5.24 1.82 -26.92
CA GLY A 390 -5.69 2.61 -25.77
C GLY A 390 -7.20 2.59 -25.58
N MET A 391 -7.83 1.42 -25.78
CA MET A 391 -9.26 1.24 -25.51
C MET A 391 -9.64 1.62 -24.07
N GLY A 392 -10.83 2.21 -23.95
CA GLY A 392 -11.46 2.53 -22.67
C GLY A 392 -12.20 1.35 -22.05
N ASP A 393 -12.89 1.62 -20.94
CA ASP A 393 -13.74 0.66 -20.26
C ASP A 393 -15.19 1.17 -20.10
N ASN A 394 -16.10 0.27 -19.75
CA ASN A 394 -17.45 0.59 -19.32
C ASN A 394 -17.81 -0.22 -18.06
N PHE A 395 -17.30 0.20 -16.90
CA PHE A 395 -17.52 -0.50 -15.63
C PHE A 395 -18.99 -0.56 -15.16
N TYR A 396 -19.94 0.04 -15.89
CA TYR A 396 -21.38 -0.09 -15.63
C TYR A 396 -22.00 -1.38 -16.20
N LEU A 397 -21.28 -2.15 -17.03
CA LEU A 397 -21.79 -3.38 -17.67
C LEU A 397 -21.95 -4.59 -16.73
N GLY A 398 -21.64 -4.43 -15.44
CA GLY A 398 -21.75 -5.48 -14.43
C GLY A 398 -20.55 -6.44 -14.45
N ASP A 399 -20.25 -7.01 -13.28
CA ASP A 399 -19.06 -7.83 -13.03
C ASP A 399 -17.79 -7.23 -13.66
N ARG A 400 -17.04 -8.00 -14.47
CA ARG A 400 -15.81 -7.60 -15.17
C ARG A 400 -16.04 -7.30 -16.65
N ASN A 401 -17.28 -7.35 -17.14
CA ASN A 401 -17.63 -7.12 -18.55
C ASN A 401 -17.18 -5.75 -19.09
N GLY A 402 -17.00 -4.78 -18.20
CA GLY A 402 -16.56 -3.43 -18.57
C GLY A 402 -15.22 -3.35 -19.27
N VAL A 403 -14.33 -4.35 -19.10
CA VAL A 403 -13.05 -4.42 -19.81
C VAL A 403 -13.06 -5.39 -21.00
N ARG A 404 -14.18 -6.07 -21.26
CA ARG A 404 -14.35 -7.13 -22.27
C ARG A 404 -15.22 -6.71 -23.47
N THR A 405 -15.34 -5.40 -23.70
CA THR A 405 -16.12 -4.85 -24.80
C THR A 405 -15.53 -5.18 -26.17
N PRO A 406 -16.32 -5.14 -27.26
CA PRO A 406 -15.84 -5.44 -28.60
C PRO A 406 -14.61 -4.61 -29.02
N MET A 407 -13.67 -5.24 -29.72
CA MET A 407 -12.49 -4.59 -30.30
C MET A 407 -12.89 -3.46 -31.27
N GLN A 408 -12.16 -2.34 -31.26
CA GLN A 408 -12.48 -1.15 -32.04
C GLN A 408 -11.65 -1.10 -33.33
N TRP A 409 -12.16 -1.68 -34.41
CA TRP A 409 -11.45 -1.78 -35.69
C TRP A 409 -11.52 -0.52 -36.55
N SER A 410 -12.69 0.11 -36.64
CA SER A 410 -12.94 1.26 -37.52
C SER A 410 -13.93 2.25 -36.89
N PRO A 411 -14.12 3.45 -37.44
CA PRO A 411 -15.17 4.37 -37.00
C PRO A 411 -16.57 3.96 -37.50
N GLU A 412 -16.71 2.85 -38.23
CA GLU A 412 -18.00 2.39 -38.73
C GLU A 412 -18.91 1.85 -37.60
N ARG A 413 -20.15 1.51 -37.97
CA ARG A 413 -21.14 0.92 -37.06
C ARG A 413 -20.54 -0.23 -36.25
N ASN A 414 -20.84 -0.26 -34.95
CA ASN A 414 -20.32 -1.24 -33.99
C ASN A 414 -18.77 -1.28 -33.95
N ALA A 415 -18.10 -0.15 -34.22
CA ALA A 415 -16.64 -0.07 -34.30
C ALA A 415 -15.99 -0.98 -35.36
N GLY A 416 -16.74 -1.39 -36.39
CA GLY A 416 -16.28 -2.38 -37.38
C GLY A 416 -16.13 -3.81 -36.83
N PHE A 417 -16.55 -4.08 -35.59
CA PHE A 417 -16.53 -5.42 -35.00
C PHE A 417 -17.56 -6.36 -35.65
N SER A 418 -18.77 -5.85 -35.92
CA SER A 418 -19.89 -6.63 -36.43
C SER A 418 -20.80 -5.78 -37.33
N ARG A 419 -21.43 -6.41 -38.33
CA ARG A 419 -22.49 -5.79 -39.15
C ARG A 419 -23.90 -5.95 -38.55
N ALA A 420 -24.03 -6.62 -37.41
CA ALA A 420 -25.30 -6.89 -36.75
C ALA A 420 -26.03 -5.61 -36.29
N ASN A 421 -27.30 -5.78 -35.89
CA ASN A 421 -27.99 -4.74 -35.14
C ASN A 421 -27.24 -4.48 -33.81
N PRO A 422 -26.88 -3.23 -33.43
CA PRO A 422 -26.18 -2.91 -32.19
C PRO A 422 -26.82 -3.52 -30.95
N GLN A 423 -28.15 -3.68 -30.94
CA GLN A 423 -28.88 -4.30 -29.83
C GLN A 423 -28.70 -5.82 -29.73
N ARG A 424 -28.17 -6.46 -30.77
CA ARG A 424 -27.83 -7.89 -30.80
C ARG A 424 -26.38 -8.17 -30.39
N LEU A 425 -25.55 -7.13 -30.24
CA LEU A 425 -24.18 -7.33 -29.79
C LEU A 425 -24.16 -7.97 -28.41
N PHE A 426 -23.21 -8.89 -28.19
CA PHE A 426 -23.05 -9.51 -26.88
C PHE A 426 -22.74 -8.49 -25.77
N LEU A 427 -21.99 -7.44 -26.11
CA LEU A 427 -21.73 -6.24 -25.31
C LEU A 427 -21.63 -5.02 -26.24
N PRO A 428 -21.99 -3.81 -25.78
CA PRO A 428 -21.85 -2.61 -26.58
C PRO A 428 -20.37 -2.20 -26.73
N PRO A 429 -19.98 -1.58 -27.87
CA PRO A 429 -18.69 -0.90 -27.98
C PRO A 429 -18.63 0.33 -27.05
N ILE A 430 -17.42 0.87 -26.84
CA ILE A 430 -17.25 2.05 -25.98
C ILE A 430 -17.73 3.30 -26.72
N ILE A 431 -18.68 4.01 -26.11
CA ILE A 431 -19.25 5.26 -26.60
C ILE A 431 -18.99 6.44 -25.64
N ASP A 432 -18.12 6.24 -24.64
CA ASP A 432 -17.64 7.33 -23.81
C ASP A 432 -16.86 8.34 -24.67
N PRO A 433 -17.07 9.67 -24.52
CA PRO A 433 -16.42 10.66 -25.39
C PRO A 433 -14.89 10.62 -25.41
N GLU A 434 -14.23 10.20 -24.32
CA GLU A 434 -12.76 10.14 -24.24
C GLU A 434 -12.20 8.91 -24.96
N TYR A 435 -12.96 7.81 -25.01
CA TYR A 435 -12.54 6.53 -25.58
C TYR A 435 -13.41 6.05 -26.75
N HIS A 436 -14.22 6.94 -27.33
CA HIS A 436 -15.22 6.62 -28.34
C HIS A 436 -14.57 5.92 -29.55
N TYR A 437 -15.18 4.86 -30.05
CA TYR A 437 -14.61 4.08 -31.17
C TYR A 437 -14.40 4.90 -32.45
N GLU A 438 -15.17 5.97 -32.69
CA GLU A 438 -14.93 6.88 -33.82
C GLU A 438 -13.58 7.61 -33.74
N ALA A 439 -13.05 7.83 -32.53
CA ALA A 439 -11.74 8.43 -32.30
C ALA A 439 -10.66 7.36 -32.11
N ILE A 440 -10.92 6.36 -31.27
CA ILE A 440 -9.98 5.31 -30.90
C ILE A 440 -10.32 4.03 -31.66
N ASN A 441 -9.68 3.80 -32.80
CA ASN A 441 -9.80 2.55 -33.54
C ASN A 441 -8.54 2.21 -34.34
N VAL A 442 -8.42 0.95 -34.75
CA VAL A 442 -7.27 0.44 -35.50
C VAL A 442 -7.08 1.19 -36.82
N GLU A 443 -8.13 1.42 -37.61
CA GLU A 443 -8.04 2.09 -38.92
C GLU A 443 -7.44 3.51 -38.80
N ASN A 444 -7.97 4.33 -37.89
CA ASN A 444 -7.47 5.68 -37.63
C ASN A 444 -6.01 5.66 -37.16
N GLN A 445 -5.65 4.73 -36.27
CA GLN A 445 -4.29 4.65 -35.73
C GLN A 445 -3.31 4.04 -36.73
N ALA A 446 -3.73 3.12 -37.60
CA ALA A 446 -2.91 2.57 -38.66
C ALA A 446 -2.53 3.65 -39.69
N ASN A 447 -3.44 4.59 -39.96
CA ASN A 447 -3.21 5.71 -40.87
C ASN A 447 -2.39 6.87 -40.25
N ASN A 448 -2.09 6.84 -38.94
CA ASN A 448 -1.30 7.84 -38.24
C ASN A 448 -0.01 7.23 -37.67
N THR A 449 1.14 7.52 -38.27
CA THR A 449 2.45 6.96 -37.86
C THR A 449 2.90 7.34 -36.44
N ASP A 450 2.29 8.36 -35.84
CA ASP A 450 2.55 8.79 -34.46
C ASP A 450 1.55 8.22 -33.43
N SER A 451 0.71 7.26 -33.85
CA SER A 451 -0.30 6.63 -33.00
C SER A 451 0.25 5.70 -31.92
N LEU A 452 -0.62 5.17 -31.05
CA LEU A 452 -0.23 4.16 -30.05
C LEU A 452 0.14 2.86 -30.71
N LEU A 453 -0.65 2.46 -31.69
CA LEU A 453 -0.42 1.27 -32.47
C LEU A 453 0.98 1.26 -33.11
N TRP A 454 1.37 2.35 -33.78
CA TRP A 454 2.69 2.45 -34.41
C TRP A 454 3.83 2.50 -33.40
N TRP A 455 3.63 3.13 -32.24
CA TRP A 455 4.60 3.08 -31.15
C TRP A 455 4.76 1.66 -30.59
N MET A 456 3.66 0.94 -30.35
CA MET A 456 3.67 -0.44 -29.88
C MET A 456 4.40 -1.37 -30.86
N LYS A 457 4.10 -1.27 -32.16
CA LYS A 457 4.81 -1.99 -33.23
C LYS A 457 6.33 -1.77 -33.18
N ARG A 458 6.76 -0.51 -33.01
CA ARG A 458 8.18 -0.14 -32.91
C ARG A 458 8.84 -0.75 -31.68
N VAL A 459 8.20 -0.67 -30.51
CA VAL A 459 8.73 -1.20 -29.25
C VAL A 459 8.80 -2.73 -29.27
N ILE A 460 7.78 -3.40 -29.79
CA ILE A 460 7.76 -4.86 -29.95
C ILE A 460 8.88 -5.31 -30.89
N SER A 461 9.00 -4.65 -32.05
CA SER A 461 10.06 -4.91 -33.02
C SER A 461 11.46 -4.71 -32.43
N LEU A 462 11.63 -3.66 -31.61
CA LEU A 462 12.87 -3.37 -30.91
C LEU A 462 13.20 -4.48 -29.90
N ARG A 463 12.23 -4.86 -29.05
CA ARG A 463 12.40 -5.94 -28.07
C ARG A 463 12.82 -7.26 -28.75
N LYS A 464 12.22 -7.61 -29.88
CA LYS A 464 12.55 -8.86 -30.62
C LYS A 464 13.99 -8.92 -31.11
N ARG A 465 14.67 -7.77 -31.28
CA ARG A 465 16.09 -7.70 -31.71
C ARG A 465 17.09 -7.98 -30.59
N TYR A 466 16.67 -7.85 -29.33
CA TYR A 466 17.56 -7.95 -28.16
C TYR A 466 17.10 -9.06 -27.22
N LYS A 467 17.88 -10.13 -27.14
CA LYS A 467 17.57 -11.29 -26.29
C LYS A 467 17.72 -10.95 -24.80
N ALA A 468 18.49 -9.93 -24.45
CA ALA A 468 18.64 -9.46 -23.07
C ALA A 468 17.32 -9.09 -22.39
N PHE A 469 16.29 -8.64 -23.12
CA PHE A 469 14.99 -8.36 -22.50
C PHE A 469 14.24 -9.62 -22.06
N GLY A 470 14.22 -10.67 -22.88
CA GLY A 470 13.54 -11.93 -22.57
C GLY A 470 14.36 -12.84 -21.66
N ARG A 471 15.67 -12.96 -21.91
CA ARG A 471 16.54 -13.99 -21.31
C ARG A 471 17.61 -13.44 -20.37
N GLY A 472 17.82 -12.13 -20.38
CA GLY A 472 18.92 -11.52 -19.61
C GLY A 472 18.64 -11.44 -18.12
N SER A 473 19.71 -11.45 -17.33
CA SER A 473 19.64 -11.11 -15.91
C SER A 473 19.20 -9.66 -15.73
N ILE A 474 18.79 -9.30 -14.51
CA ILE A 474 18.51 -7.92 -14.13
C ILE A 474 19.41 -7.51 -12.98
N GLN A 475 19.97 -6.31 -13.06
CA GLN A 475 20.72 -5.68 -11.96
C GLN A 475 20.21 -4.25 -11.77
N PHE A 476 19.60 -3.98 -10.62
CA PHE A 476 19.13 -2.63 -10.28
C PHE A 476 20.30 -1.72 -9.93
N LEU A 477 20.29 -0.53 -10.51
CA LEU A 477 21.16 0.58 -10.11
C LEU A 477 20.47 1.39 -9.01
N GLN A 478 21.25 2.00 -8.12
CA GLN A 478 20.72 2.75 -6.98
C GLN A 478 21.05 4.25 -7.07
N PRO A 479 20.45 5.01 -8.01
CA PRO A 479 20.61 6.46 -8.03
C PRO A 479 20.08 7.11 -6.75
N GLU A 480 20.65 8.22 -6.30
CA GLU A 480 20.13 8.98 -5.15
C GLU A 480 18.68 9.46 -5.40
N ASN A 481 18.36 9.85 -6.64
CA ASN A 481 17.01 10.25 -7.00
C ASN A 481 16.07 9.03 -7.07
N ARG A 482 15.16 8.92 -6.10
CA ARG A 482 14.21 7.81 -5.94
C ARG A 482 13.13 7.75 -7.02
N LYS A 483 12.87 8.87 -7.71
CA LYS A 483 11.91 8.96 -8.83
C LYS A 483 12.42 8.29 -10.10
N VAL A 484 13.72 8.03 -10.18
CA VAL A 484 14.34 7.39 -11.34
C VAL A 484 14.62 5.92 -11.05
N LEU A 485 13.96 5.03 -11.78
CA LEU A 485 14.26 3.61 -11.83
C LEU A 485 15.32 3.36 -12.91
N ALA A 486 16.44 2.74 -12.54
CA ALA A 486 17.48 2.38 -13.49
C ALA A 486 17.96 0.95 -13.24
N TYR A 487 18.16 0.18 -14.32
CA TYR A 487 18.65 -1.20 -14.23
C TYR A 487 19.33 -1.63 -15.51
N LEU A 488 20.18 -2.65 -15.37
CA LEU A 488 20.88 -3.31 -16.47
C LEU A 488 20.21 -4.64 -16.78
N ARG A 489 20.05 -4.93 -18.07
CA ARG A 489 19.73 -6.25 -18.60
C ARG A 489 20.96 -6.81 -19.31
N ARG A 490 21.40 -8.01 -18.90
CA ARG A 490 22.62 -8.63 -19.45
C ARG A 490 22.33 -10.02 -19.97
N HIS A 491 22.72 -10.28 -21.21
CA HIS A 491 22.67 -11.62 -21.79
C HIS A 491 23.81 -11.76 -22.78
N GLU A 492 24.71 -12.70 -22.52
CA GLU A 492 25.91 -12.91 -23.32
C GLU A 492 26.73 -11.60 -23.47
N GLY A 493 26.81 -11.02 -24.67
CA GLY A 493 27.46 -9.74 -24.94
C GLY A 493 26.53 -8.52 -24.95
N GLU A 494 25.21 -8.71 -24.85
CA GLU A 494 24.24 -7.62 -24.83
C GLU A 494 24.15 -6.99 -23.43
N ASN A 495 24.52 -5.71 -23.32
CA ASN A 495 24.37 -4.91 -22.12
C ASN A 495 23.39 -3.76 -22.39
N ILE A 496 22.19 -3.85 -21.83
CA ILE A 496 21.15 -2.83 -21.99
C ILE A 496 20.94 -2.09 -20.68
N LEU A 497 21.07 -0.78 -20.72
CA LEU A 497 20.73 0.12 -19.62
C LEU A 497 19.33 0.71 -19.85
N ALA A 498 18.40 0.42 -18.94
CA ALA A 498 17.10 1.07 -18.89
C ALA A 498 17.10 2.16 -17.81
N VAL A 499 16.62 3.35 -18.15
CA VAL A 499 16.48 4.49 -17.22
C VAL A 499 15.10 5.10 -17.39
N THR A 500 14.29 5.11 -16.34
CA THR A 500 12.89 5.52 -16.38
C THR A 500 12.61 6.56 -15.30
N ASN A 501 12.04 7.70 -15.69
CA ASN A 501 11.52 8.71 -14.77
C ASN A 501 10.06 8.40 -14.43
N LEU A 502 9.79 8.03 -13.18
CA LEU A 502 8.43 7.77 -12.70
C LEU A 502 7.66 9.06 -12.39
N SER A 503 8.34 10.21 -12.33
CA SER A 503 7.74 11.49 -11.97
C SER A 503 7.05 12.21 -13.14
N HIS A 504 5.98 12.93 -12.83
CA HIS A 504 5.31 13.88 -13.73
C HIS A 504 6.13 15.15 -13.98
N ASN A 505 7.25 15.33 -13.27
CA ASN A 505 8.17 16.44 -13.45
C ASN A 505 9.49 15.98 -14.09
N ALA A 506 10.22 16.91 -14.69
CA ALA A 506 11.58 16.64 -15.17
C ALA A 506 12.49 16.27 -13.98
N GLN A 507 13.33 15.26 -14.16
CA GLN A 507 14.23 14.75 -13.14
C GLN A 507 15.66 14.71 -13.65
N GLN A 508 16.62 14.93 -12.76
CA GLN A 508 18.01 14.61 -13.00
C GLN A 508 18.44 13.46 -12.11
N THR A 509 19.37 12.65 -12.58
CA THR A 509 19.95 11.58 -11.79
C THR A 509 21.42 11.35 -12.16
N GLN A 510 22.17 10.79 -11.22
CA GLN A 510 23.52 10.32 -11.43
C GLN A 510 23.54 8.80 -11.23
N LEU A 511 24.02 8.06 -12.24
CA LEU A 511 24.16 6.60 -12.19
C LEU A 511 25.62 6.22 -12.00
N ASP A 512 25.86 5.25 -11.13
CA ASP A 512 27.16 4.58 -11.07
C ASP A 512 27.25 3.53 -12.18
N LEU A 513 28.09 3.81 -13.18
CA LEU A 513 28.35 2.94 -14.33
C LEU A 513 29.86 2.65 -14.49
N HIS A 514 30.63 2.69 -13.40
CA HIS A 514 32.09 2.55 -13.45
C HIS A 514 32.57 1.27 -14.15
N GLU A 515 31.82 0.17 -14.05
CA GLU A 515 32.10 -1.10 -14.75
C GLU A 515 32.13 -0.94 -16.28
N PHE A 516 31.41 0.05 -16.81
CA PHE A 516 31.36 0.39 -18.21
C PHE A 516 32.20 1.61 -18.56
N ALA A 517 33.17 1.99 -17.71
CA ALA A 517 34.14 3.02 -18.07
C ALA A 517 34.80 2.65 -19.41
N GLY A 518 34.87 3.61 -20.33
CA GLY A 518 35.31 3.30 -21.69
C GLY A 518 34.21 2.74 -22.60
N HIS A 519 32.93 2.80 -22.23
CA HIS A 519 31.77 2.54 -23.11
C HIS A 519 30.91 3.80 -23.28
N ARG A 520 30.10 3.86 -24.34
CA ARG A 520 29.08 4.88 -24.62
C ARG A 520 27.69 4.23 -24.54
N PRO A 521 26.70 4.91 -23.96
CA PRO A 521 25.31 4.54 -24.15
C PRO A 521 24.87 4.90 -25.58
N VAL A 522 24.25 3.96 -26.29
CA VAL A 522 23.66 4.18 -27.61
C VAL A 522 22.17 3.94 -27.52
N ASP A 523 21.36 4.97 -27.79
CA ASP A 523 19.90 4.91 -27.68
C ASP A 523 19.33 3.83 -28.61
N LEU A 524 18.48 2.95 -28.10
CA LEU A 524 17.95 1.83 -28.86
C LEU A 524 16.87 2.25 -29.88
N PHE A 525 16.22 3.40 -29.68
CA PHE A 525 15.17 3.88 -30.59
C PHE A 525 15.75 4.61 -31.81
N GLY A 526 16.56 5.64 -31.57
CA GLY A 526 17.12 6.52 -32.58
C GLY A 526 18.60 6.25 -32.92
N ARG A 527 19.26 5.32 -32.22
CA ARG A 527 20.71 5.01 -32.38
C ARG A 527 21.62 6.22 -32.13
N ALA A 528 21.14 7.19 -31.35
CA ALA A 528 21.93 8.34 -30.92
C ALA A 528 23.01 7.92 -29.92
N GLU A 529 24.26 8.29 -30.17
CA GLU A 529 25.37 8.04 -29.26
C GLU A 529 25.41 9.12 -28.17
N PHE A 530 25.40 8.70 -26.92
CA PHE A 530 25.56 9.57 -25.77
C PHE A 530 27.04 9.68 -25.36
N VAL A 531 27.32 10.64 -24.48
CA VAL A 531 28.67 10.90 -23.98
C VAL A 531 29.30 9.62 -23.41
N PRO A 532 30.62 9.42 -23.61
CA PRO A 532 31.41 8.45 -22.88
C PRO A 532 31.10 8.26 -21.39
N ILE A 533 31.00 7.01 -20.95
CA ILE A 533 31.02 6.63 -19.54
C ILE A 533 32.46 6.75 -19.03
N THR A 534 32.60 7.48 -17.93
CA THR A 534 33.88 7.70 -17.23
C THR A 534 33.83 7.06 -15.84
N GLU A 535 34.94 7.10 -15.10
CA GLU A 535 34.97 6.63 -13.70
C GLU A 535 34.15 7.50 -12.72
N SER A 536 33.66 8.66 -13.16
CA SER A 536 32.71 9.49 -12.39
C SER A 536 31.27 9.16 -12.75
N GLY A 537 30.34 9.32 -11.80
CA GLY A 537 28.93 8.98 -12.03
C GLY A 537 28.33 9.72 -13.23
N TYR A 538 27.51 8.99 -14.00
CA TYR A 538 26.97 9.40 -15.29
C TYR A 538 25.63 10.11 -15.13
N PHE A 539 25.51 11.33 -15.66
CA PHE A 539 24.31 12.16 -15.46
C PHE A 539 23.27 11.96 -16.56
N PHE A 540 22.02 11.79 -16.15
CA PHE A 540 20.85 11.82 -17.03
C PHE A 540 19.92 12.96 -16.62
N THR A 541 19.34 13.63 -17.62
CA THR A 541 18.18 14.50 -17.45
C THR A 541 17.02 13.88 -18.21
N LEU A 542 15.91 13.64 -17.52
CA LEU A 542 14.74 12.96 -18.04
C LEU A 542 13.55 13.92 -17.99
N SER A 543 12.81 14.06 -19.09
CA SER A 543 11.54 14.78 -19.08
C SER A 543 10.48 14.02 -18.27
N PRO A 544 9.33 14.63 -17.93
CA PRO A 544 8.21 13.94 -17.30
C PRO A 544 7.88 12.60 -17.97
N HIS A 545 7.82 11.53 -17.16
CA HIS A 545 7.52 10.17 -17.61
C HIS A 545 8.37 9.64 -18.78
N ALA A 546 9.56 10.21 -19.01
CA ALA A 546 10.48 9.71 -20.01
C ALA A 546 11.12 8.40 -19.58
N PHE A 547 11.42 7.56 -20.56
CA PHE A 547 12.26 6.40 -20.39
C PHE A 547 13.28 6.34 -21.52
N TYR A 548 14.42 5.74 -21.25
CA TYR A 548 15.48 5.48 -22.22
C TYR A 548 15.93 4.04 -22.11
N TRP A 549 16.20 3.42 -23.25
CA TRP A 549 16.94 2.16 -23.33
C TRP A 549 18.20 2.39 -24.13
N PHE A 550 19.34 2.06 -23.55
CA PHE A 550 20.64 2.20 -24.19
C PHE A 550 21.32 0.84 -24.33
N SER A 551 21.95 0.57 -25.46
CA SER A 551 23.02 -0.43 -25.53
C SER A 551 24.32 0.21 -25.04
N LEU A 552 25.05 -0.46 -24.16
CA LEU A 552 26.37 0.01 -23.73
C LEU A 552 27.45 -0.59 -24.66
N GLU A 553 28.04 0.25 -25.51
CA GLU A 553 29.02 -0.13 -26.55
C GLU A 553 30.40 0.49 -26.24
N PRO A 554 31.55 -0.16 -26.47
CA PRO A 554 32.87 0.39 -26.15
C PRO A 554 33.22 1.67 -26.95
N LEU A 555 33.94 2.59 -26.31
CA LEU A 555 34.35 3.89 -26.84
C LEU A 555 35.68 3.83 -27.60
N PRO A 556 35.79 4.57 -28.70
CA PRO A 556 37.07 5.10 -29.16
C PRO A 556 37.57 6.17 -28.18
N ALA A 557 38.86 6.12 -27.81
CA ALA A 557 39.48 6.96 -26.80
C ALA A 557 39.48 8.46 -27.18
N ASP A 558 38.83 9.31 -26.37
CA ASP A 558 39.26 10.68 -25.97
C ASP A 558 38.06 11.59 -25.63
N SER A 559 37.83 11.89 -24.33
CA SER A 559 37.56 13.25 -23.78
C SER A 559 36.87 13.25 -22.39
N LEU A 560 37.32 14.17 -21.51
CA LEU A 560 37.12 14.25 -20.05
C LEU A 560 36.54 15.63 -19.60
N ARG A 561 35.62 15.64 -18.60
CA ARG A 561 35.38 16.57 -17.44
C ARG A 561 35.12 18.10 -17.68
N LEU A 562 34.41 18.93 -16.86
CA LEU A 562 34.47 19.19 -15.39
C LEU A 562 33.38 20.21 -14.86
N ARG A 563 32.85 20.00 -13.62
CA ARG A 563 32.38 20.88 -12.46
C ARG A 563 31.66 22.25 -12.67
N ALA A 564 30.58 22.67 -11.97
CA ALA A 564 30.09 22.75 -10.56
C ALA A 564 30.24 24.17 -9.92
N LEU A 565 29.20 24.67 -9.20
CA LEU A 565 29.19 25.32 -7.86
C LEU A 565 27.97 26.27 -7.59
N PRO A 566 27.67 26.64 -6.30
CA PRO A 566 26.35 26.98 -5.73
C PRO A 566 26.25 28.40 -5.10
N SER A 567 25.10 28.76 -4.49
CA SER A 567 24.97 29.15 -3.05
C SER A 567 23.62 29.79 -2.68
N GLU A 568 23.24 29.61 -1.41
CA GLU A 568 22.04 30.06 -0.67
C GLU A 568 21.90 31.58 -0.47
N GLU A 569 20.71 32.06 -0.07
CA GLU A 569 20.57 33.31 0.72
C GLU A 569 19.28 33.42 1.59
N LYS A 570 19.37 34.26 2.64
CA LYS A 570 18.50 34.42 3.83
C LYS A 570 17.16 35.15 3.57
N ARG A 571 16.15 34.99 4.45
CA ARG A 571 14.75 35.42 4.27
C ARG A 571 14.27 36.57 5.18
N GLU A 572 13.59 37.58 4.61
CA GLU A 572 12.90 38.72 5.28
C GLU A 572 11.36 38.55 5.31
N VAL A 573 10.66 39.25 6.23
CA VAL A 573 9.18 39.23 6.38
C VAL A 573 8.49 40.06 5.29
N PRO A 574 7.47 39.53 4.56
CA PRO A 574 6.91 40.16 3.36
C PRO A 574 5.90 41.32 3.61
N VAL A 575 5.76 42.21 2.62
CA VAL A 575 4.81 43.35 2.59
C VAL A 575 3.83 43.19 1.42
N ILE A 576 2.53 43.23 1.69
CA ILE A 576 1.45 43.08 0.70
C ILE A 576 0.78 44.44 0.42
N LYS A 577 0.47 44.75 -0.85
CA LYS A 577 -0.17 46.02 -1.28
C LYS A 577 -1.66 45.89 -1.63
N GLU A 578 -2.38 45.01 -0.93
CA GLU A 578 -3.79 44.68 -1.19
C GLU A 578 -4.68 45.05 0.02
N SER A 579 -5.99 45.20 -0.19
CA SER A 579 -6.99 45.38 0.87
C SER A 579 -7.51 44.02 1.40
N GLU A 580 -8.11 44.02 2.59
CA GLU A 580 -8.76 42.82 3.16
C GLU A 580 -9.82 42.22 2.22
N GLU A 581 -10.68 43.07 1.64
CA GLU A 581 -11.70 42.67 0.67
C GLU A 581 -11.10 42.05 -0.60
N SER A 582 -9.88 42.44 -0.97
CA SER A 582 -9.14 41.90 -2.12
C SER A 582 -8.54 40.53 -1.79
N LEU A 583 -7.96 40.36 -0.59
CA LEU A 583 -7.27 39.14 -0.16
C LEU A 583 -8.23 37.97 0.08
N PHE A 584 -9.41 38.23 0.66
CA PHE A 584 -10.41 37.21 0.99
C PHE A 584 -11.62 37.22 0.03
N GLY A 585 -11.50 37.94 -1.10
CA GLY A 585 -12.53 38.11 -2.14
C GLY A 585 -12.52 37.02 -3.23
N LYS A 586 -12.71 37.41 -4.51
CA LYS A 586 -12.80 36.47 -5.66
C LYS A 586 -11.48 35.76 -5.96
N LYS A 587 -11.55 34.51 -6.47
CA LYS A 587 -10.41 33.56 -6.72
C LYS A 587 -9.16 34.16 -7.40
N VAL A 588 -9.32 35.18 -8.26
CA VAL A 588 -8.22 35.81 -9.01
C VAL A 588 -7.14 36.43 -8.12
N ASN A 589 -7.46 36.74 -6.85
CA ASN A 589 -6.56 37.47 -5.94
C ASN A 589 -5.84 36.59 -4.90
N TRP A 590 -6.07 35.27 -4.87
CA TRP A 590 -5.48 34.37 -3.86
C TRP A 590 -3.99 34.11 -4.04
N PHE A 591 -3.44 34.31 -5.24
CA PHE A 591 -2.02 34.10 -5.56
C PHE A 591 -1.05 34.86 -4.65
N VAL A 592 -1.42 36.10 -4.27
CA VAL A 592 -0.60 36.93 -3.36
C VAL A 592 -0.61 36.34 -1.95
N LEU A 593 -1.74 35.79 -1.51
CA LEU A 593 -1.89 35.16 -0.21
C LEU A 593 -1.17 33.80 -0.14
N GLU A 594 -1.24 32.99 -1.20
CA GLU A 594 -0.52 31.72 -1.36
C GLU A 594 1.00 31.88 -1.18
N ALA A 595 1.62 32.81 -1.89
CA ALA A 595 3.06 33.05 -1.83
C ALA A 595 3.54 33.47 -0.41
N VAL A 596 2.74 34.30 0.26
CA VAL A 596 3.03 34.78 1.62
C VAL A 596 2.82 33.67 2.66
N LEU A 597 1.74 32.90 2.53
CA LEU A 597 1.46 31.81 3.44
C LEU A 597 2.51 30.69 3.32
N LEU A 598 2.95 30.35 2.11
CA LEU A 598 4.06 29.41 1.91
C LEU A 598 5.33 29.87 2.65
N HIS A 599 5.65 31.17 2.56
CA HIS A 599 6.77 31.73 3.30
C HIS A 599 6.57 31.62 4.82
N TYR A 600 5.37 31.97 5.30
CA TYR A 600 5.01 31.93 6.72
C TYR A 600 5.06 30.53 7.32
N ILE A 601 4.50 29.51 6.64
CA ILE A 601 4.42 28.15 7.19
C ILE A 601 5.78 27.46 7.27
N ARG A 602 6.71 27.74 6.34
CA ARG A 602 8.05 27.12 6.33
C ARG A 602 8.85 27.38 7.61
N GLY A 603 8.59 28.51 8.28
CA GLY A 603 9.20 28.86 9.56
C GLY A 603 8.55 28.23 10.80
N ARG A 604 7.41 27.53 10.67
CA ARG A 604 6.61 27.05 11.80
C ARG A 604 7.06 25.70 12.30
N ARG A 605 7.02 25.47 13.62
CA ARG A 605 7.31 24.14 14.20
C ARG A 605 6.32 23.07 13.76
N TRP A 606 5.05 23.42 13.59
CA TRP A 606 3.99 22.51 13.14
C TRP A 606 4.02 22.18 11.63
N PHE A 607 4.81 22.88 10.81
CA PHE A 607 4.98 22.55 9.40
C PHE A 607 5.94 21.37 9.26
N ARG A 608 5.43 20.22 8.78
CA ARG A 608 6.18 18.95 8.73
C ARG A 608 6.99 18.76 7.45
N GLY A 609 6.68 19.51 6.40
CA GLY A 609 7.36 19.47 5.10
C GLY A 609 8.79 20.04 5.07
N LYS A 610 9.48 20.21 6.21
CA LYS A 610 10.80 20.89 6.26
C LYS A 610 11.93 20.13 5.57
N ALA A 611 11.82 18.79 5.53
CA ALA A 611 12.79 17.92 4.87
C ALA A 611 12.54 17.76 3.36
N ARG A 612 11.41 18.27 2.83
CA ARG A 612 11.00 18.17 1.43
C ARG A 612 10.96 19.56 0.80
N GLU A 613 11.37 19.68 -0.46
CA GLU A 613 11.31 20.97 -1.15
C GLU A 613 9.88 21.23 -1.64
N ALA A 614 9.18 22.22 -1.06
CA ALA A 614 7.85 22.64 -1.52
C ALA A 614 7.96 23.57 -2.74
N TRP A 615 7.24 23.27 -3.82
CA TRP A 615 7.35 24.01 -5.10
C TRP A 615 6.06 24.74 -5.53
N ALA A 616 4.89 24.34 -5.03
CA ALA A 616 3.61 25.01 -5.29
C ALA A 616 2.67 25.03 -4.07
N THR A 617 1.72 25.97 -4.07
CA THR A 617 0.64 26.07 -3.08
C THR A 617 -0.64 26.56 -3.72
N GLU A 618 -1.77 25.96 -3.35
CA GLU A 618 -3.11 26.38 -3.78
C GLU A 618 -4.03 26.57 -2.56
N ILE A 619 -4.75 27.68 -2.48
CA ILE A 619 -5.83 27.85 -1.49
C ILE A 619 -7.07 27.09 -1.98
N GLN A 620 -7.46 26.07 -1.21
CA GLN A 620 -8.60 25.20 -1.50
C GLN A 620 -9.95 25.83 -1.15
N ASP A 621 -10.03 26.51 0.00
CA ASP A 621 -11.22 27.26 0.42
C ASP A 621 -10.87 28.29 1.51
N ILE A 622 -11.69 29.33 1.62
CA ILE A 622 -11.64 30.32 2.69
C ILE A 622 -13.03 30.40 3.33
N VAL A 623 -13.11 30.11 4.63
CA VAL A 623 -14.38 30.09 5.37
C VAL A 623 -14.43 31.26 6.36
N PRO A 624 -15.27 32.29 6.12
CA PRO A 624 -15.40 33.43 7.02
C PRO A 624 -16.24 33.07 8.26
N MET A 625 -15.64 33.23 9.44
CA MET A 625 -16.29 33.13 10.75
C MET A 625 -16.55 34.54 11.29
N ARG A 626 -17.81 34.98 11.22
CA ARG A 626 -18.24 36.29 11.74
C ARG A 626 -18.62 36.19 13.21
N PHE A 627 -18.06 37.08 14.02
CA PHE A 627 -18.36 37.23 15.45
C PHE A 627 -18.24 38.70 15.86
N ASP A 628 -19.20 39.18 16.64
CA ASP A 628 -19.32 40.59 17.04
C ASP A 628 -19.13 41.57 15.86
N ASN A 629 -18.05 42.36 15.88
CA ASN A 629 -17.66 43.32 14.82
C ASN A 629 -16.42 42.89 14.02
N SER A 630 -16.00 41.63 14.13
CA SER A 630 -14.77 41.09 13.54
C SER A 630 -15.04 39.87 12.66
N THR A 631 -14.13 39.56 11.74
CA THR A 631 -14.19 38.35 10.91
C THR A 631 -12.84 37.64 10.94
N ALA A 632 -12.84 36.35 11.26
CA ALA A 632 -11.69 35.48 11.07
C ALA A 632 -11.92 34.59 9.84
N TYR A 633 -10.87 34.30 9.09
CA TYR A 633 -10.92 33.53 7.86
C TYR A 633 -10.18 32.21 8.05
N LEU A 634 -10.90 31.10 8.14
CA LEU A 634 -10.28 29.77 8.13
C LEU A 634 -9.83 29.46 6.71
N THR A 635 -8.52 29.54 6.47
CA THR A 635 -7.92 29.34 5.15
C THR A 635 -7.38 27.92 5.04
N LEU A 636 -7.91 27.15 4.09
CA LEU A 636 -7.44 25.81 3.76
C LEU A 636 -6.47 25.90 2.58
N MET A 637 -5.19 25.58 2.81
CA MET A 637 -4.14 25.70 1.81
C MET A 637 -3.45 24.37 1.57
N GLU A 638 -3.42 23.92 0.32
CA GLU A 638 -2.66 22.74 -0.10
C GLU A 638 -1.24 23.14 -0.49
N VAL A 639 -0.27 22.32 -0.07
CA VAL A 639 1.17 22.51 -0.34
C VAL A 639 1.67 21.31 -1.11
N GLU A 640 2.24 21.55 -2.28
CA GLU A 640 2.82 20.52 -3.14
C GLU A 640 4.34 20.43 -2.93
N TYR A 641 4.84 19.20 -2.86
CA TYR A 641 6.24 18.90 -2.62
C TYR A 641 6.89 18.31 -3.87
N SER A 642 8.21 18.48 -3.94
CA SER A 642 9.07 17.85 -4.95
C SER A 642 9.04 16.33 -4.82
N GLU A 643 8.72 15.78 -3.63
CA GLU A 643 8.60 14.35 -3.36
C GLU A 643 7.41 14.06 -2.41
N GLY A 644 6.59 13.05 -2.71
CA GLY A 644 5.43 12.62 -1.91
C GLY A 644 4.10 13.34 -2.21
N GLU A 645 3.02 12.93 -1.54
CA GLU A 645 1.66 13.47 -1.71
C GLU A 645 1.54 14.93 -1.20
N PRO A 646 0.66 15.75 -1.81
CA PRO A 646 0.37 17.09 -1.33
C PRO A 646 -0.27 17.06 0.07
N GLU A 647 -0.03 18.12 0.86
CA GLU A 647 -0.56 18.24 2.22
C GLU A 647 -1.46 19.46 2.33
N THR A 648 -2.65 19.30 2.92
CA THR A 648 -3.54 20.43 3.22
C THR A 648 -3.28 20.97 4.63
N TYR A 649 -3.23 22.29 4.78
CA TYR A 649 -3.01 23.01 6.03
C TYR A 649 -4.16 23.96 6.35
N CYS A 650 -4.54 24.05 7.63
CA CYS A 650 -5.52 25.00 8.16
C CYS A 650 -4.82 26.20 8.80
N ILE A 651 -5.07 27.39 8.27
CA ILE A 651 -4.48 28.65 8.75
C ILE A 651 -5.62 29.64 9.04
N PRO A 652 -6.01 29.81 10.32
CA PRO A 652 -6.92 30.89 10.70
C PRO A 652 -6.22 32.24 10.54
N LEU A 653 -6.80 33.14 9.76
CA LEU A 653 -6.23 34.47 9.48
C LEU A 653 -7.18 35.58 9.95
N MET A 654 -6.60 36.66 10.47
CA MET A 654 -7.34 37.87 10.83
C MET A 654 -6.51 39.11 10.51
N THR A 655 -7.19 40.18 10.13
CA THR A 655 -6.62 41.52 9.95
C THR A 655 -6.80 42.34 11.22
N VAL A 656 -5.72 42.91 11.73
CA VAL A 656 -5.75 43.81 12.90
C VAL A 656 -5.08 45.15 12.59
N PRO A 657 -5.46 46.24 13.30
CA PRO A 657 -4.80 47.54 13.16
C PRO A 657 -3.30 47.46 13.52
N ALA A 658 -2.43 48.20 12.83
CA ALA A 658 -0.98 48.16 13.09
C ALA A 658 -0.57 48.67 14.48
N ASP A 659 -1.45 49.36 15.20
CA ASP A 659 -1.19 49.77 16.59
C ASP A 659 -1.02 48.55 17.52
N TRP A 660 -1.50 47.37 17.10
CA TRP A 660 -1.35 46.10 17.82
C TRP A 660 -0.02 45.39 17.47
N GLU A 661 0.76 45.90 16.51
CA GLU A 661 2.02 45.26 16.08
C GLU A 661 3.06 45.21 17.21
N GLY A 662 3.13 46.24 18.05
CA GLY A 662 4.07 46.28 19.18
C GLY A 662 3.84 45.16 20.20
N GLU A 663 2.59 44.97 20.61
CA GLU A 663 2.19 43.93 21.57
C GLU A 663 2.40 42.52 21.00
N ILE A 664 2.05 42.32 19.72
CA ILE A 664 2.23 41.02 19.05
C ILE A 664 3.71 40.71 18.81
N VAL A 665 4.56 41.69 18.49
CA VAL A 665 6.01 41.50 18.32
C VAL A 665 6.70 41.16 19.64
N GLU A 666 6.23 41.72 20.76
CA GLU A 666 6.78 41.42 22.09
C GLU A 666 6.37 40.03 22.60
N GLU A 667 5.12 39.62 22.38
CA GLU A 667 4.61 38.35 22.90
C GLU A 667 4.87 37.16 21.95
N GLN A 668 4.59 37.32 20.65
CA GLN A 668 4.68 36.27 19.63
C GLN A 668 5.02 36.86 18.25
N PRO A 669 6.26 37.34 18.03
CA PRO A 669 6.67 37.99 16.76
C PRO A 669 6.49 37.07 15.55
N GLN A 670 6.52 35.78 15.80
CA GLN A 670 6.30 34.75 14.81
C GLN A 670 4.83 34.69 14.34
N ALA A 671 3.84 35.29 15.01
CA ALA A 671 2.43 35.25 14.58
C ALA A 671 2.10 36.15 13.37
N ILE A 672 3.00 37.07 13.01
CA ILE A 672 2.80 38.02 11.91
C ILE A 672 3.05 37.32 10.57
N VAL A 673 2.02 37.32 9.72
CA VAL A 673 2.05 36.71 8.39
C VAL A 673 2.56 37.71 7.35
N ALA A 674 2.02 38.93 7.34
CA ALA A 674 2.46 40.01 6.47
C ALA A 674 1.96 41.39 6.93
N ARG A 675 2.58 42.45 6.41
CA ARG A 675 2.13 43.84 6.59
C ARG A 675 1.31 44.29 5.39
N LEU A 676 0.11 44.86 5.62
CA LEU A 676 -0.78 45.35 4.57
C LEU A 676 -0.58 46.86 4.36
N ARG A 677 -0.22 47.27 3.14
CA ARG A 677 -0.06 48.69 2.75
C ARG A 677 -1.03 49.06 1.63
N GLN A 678 -2.12 49.73 1.96
CA GLN A 678 -3.09 50.20 0.96
C GLN A 678 -2.61 51.49 0.28
N ARG A 679 -2.79 51.63 -1.04
CA ARG A 679 -2.51 52.87 -1.77
C ARG A 679 -3.53 53.95 -1.37
N GLY A 680 -3.08 55.03 -0.75
CA GLY A 680 -3.88 56.26 -0.55
C GLY A 680 -4.76 56.35 0.71
N LYS A 681 -4.69 55.41 1.66
CA LYS A 681 -5.31 55.52 2.99
C LYS A 681 -4.27 55.34 4.10
N ALA A 682 -4.39 56.11 5.18
CA ALA A 682 -3.43 56.16 6.29
C ALA A 682 -3.49 54.97 7.27
N GLY A 683 -4.32 53.96 7.02
CA GLY A 683 -4.42 52.77 7.87
C GLY A 683 -3.36 51.72 7.50
N LYS A 684 -2.41 51.48 8.39
CA LYS A 684 -1.55 50.29 8.34
C LYS A 684 -2.31 49.17 9.06
N ASN A 685 -2.61 48.07 8.39
CA ASN A 685 -3.11 46.85 9.03
C ASN A 685 -2.06 45.76 8.90
N ILE A 686 -2.08 44.79 9.80
CA ILE A 686 -1.23 43.60 9.73
C ILE A 686 -2.10 42.35 9.61
N LEU A 687 -1.60 41.38 8.86
CA LEU A 687 -2.20 40.06 8.73
C LEU A 687 -1.53 39.14 9.73
N VAL A 688 -2.33 38.54 10.61
CA VAL A 688 -1.85 37.70 11.71
C VAL A 688 -2.59 36.37 11.74
N ASP A 689 -1.99 35.36 12.37
CA ASP A 689 -2.68 34.12 12.70
C ASP A 689 -3.77 34.41 13.74
N ALA A 690 -5.04 34.11 13.43
CA ALA A 690 -6.17 34.46 14.29
C ALA A 690 -6.10 33.74 15.66
N MET A 691 -5.32 32.66 15.79
CA MET A 691 -5.17 31.94 17.06
C MET A 691 -4.46 32.75 18.15
N VAL A 692 -3.80 33.87 17.82
CA VAL A 692 -3.25 34.80 18.83
C VAL A 692 -4.24 35.89 19.25
N ILE A 693 -5.39 35.99 18.57
CA ILE A 693 -6.39 37.01 18.87
C ILE A 693 -7.42 36.46 19.86
N ARG A 694 -7.50 37.13 21.02
CA ARG A 694 -8.36 36.72 22.14
C ARG A 694 -9.85 36.62 21.76
N ASP A 695 -10.36 37.56 20.96
CA ASP A 695 -11.77 37.58 20.57
C ASP A 695 -12.15 36.36 19.72
N PHE A 696 -11.28 35.96 18.78
CA PHE A 696 -11.50 34.78 17.95
C PHE A 696 -11.46 33.50 18.77
N THR A 697 -10.44 33.35 19.61
CA THR A 697 -10.28 32.17 20.47
C THR A 697 -11.41 32.04 21.49
N ALA A 698 -11.98 33.15 21.97
CA ALA A 698 -13.15 33.13 22.85
C ALA A 698 -14.42 32.67 22.13
N TYR A 699 -14.58 33.00 20.83
CA TYR A 699 -15.78 32.70 20.04
C TYR A 699 -15.95 31.21 19.67
N LEU A 700 -14.87 30.44 19.57
CA LEU A 700 -14.91 29.02 19.14
C LEU A 700 -15.79 28.15 20.06
N LEU A 701 -15.73 28.36 21.38
CA LEU A 701 -16.51 27.59 22.35
C LEU A 701 -18.04 27.86 22.23
N PRO A 702 -18.53 29.13 22.21
CA PRO A 702 -19.91 29.45 21.86
C PRO A 702 -20.37 28.88 20.52
N ALA A 703 -19.50 28.86 19.50
CA ALA A 703 -19.83 28.31 18.18
C ALA A 703 -20.14 26.80 18.25
N ILE A 704 -19.30 26.02 18.93
CA ILE A 704 -19.50 24.57 19.18
C ILE A 704 -20.76 24.33 20.02
N ARG A 705 -20.94 25.08 21.11
CA ARG A 705 -22.10 24.95 22.00
C ARG A 705 -23.42 25.20 21.27
N ARG A 706 -23.47 26.17 20.36
CA ARG A 706 -24.67 26.58 19.61
C ARG A 706 -24.86 25.86 18.28
N ARG A 707 -24.02 24.88 17.93
CA ARG A 707 -24.08 24.15 16.64
C ARG A 707 -24.05 25.08 15.44
N ARG A 708 -23.19 26.10 15.46
CA ARG A 708 -23.08 27.06 14.37
C ARG A 708 -22.50 26.40 13.12
N SER A 709 -22.92 26.88 11.95
CA SER A 709 -22.30 26.56 10.66
C SER A 709 -21.84 27.84 9.96
N PHE A 710 -20.73 27.73 9.22
CA PHE A 710 -20.08 28.83 8.53
C PHE A 710 -19.86 28.42 7.08
N LYS A 711 -20.44 29.17 6.14
CA LYS A 711 -20.32 28.87 4.71
C LYS A 711 -19.06 29.53 4.14
N GLY A 712 -18.20 28.72 3.53
CA GLY A 712 -17.07 29.16 2.73
C GLY A 712 -17.44 29.41 1.28
N THR A 713 -16.40 29.47 0.45
CA THR A 713 -16.55 29.64 -0.99
C THR A 713 -17.01 28.34 -1.66
N TYR A 714 -16.52 27.20 -1.17
CA TYR A 714 -16.80 25.88 -1.77
C TYR A 714 -17.43 24.86 -0.81
N GLY A 715 -17.20 25.00 0.49
CA GLY A 715 -17.73 24.11 1.52
C GLY A 715 -18.30 24.86 2.71
N GLU A 716 -18.59 24.12 3.78
CA GLU A 716 -19.06 24.69 5.05
C GLU A 716 -18.37 24.06 6.24
N VAL A 717 -18.09 24.86 7.26
CA VAL A 717 -17.63 24.39 8.58
C VAL A 717 -18.84 24.22 9.48
N THR A 718 -19.04 23.04 10.06
CA THR A 718 -20.09 22.75 11.02
C THR A 718 -19.48 22.46 12.39
N ALA A 719 -20.18 22.88 13.45
CA ALA A 719 -19.77 22.66 14.82
C ALA A 719 -20.70 21.67 15.52
N SER A 720 -20.14 20.65 16.17
CA SER A 720 -20.88 19.53 16.74
C SER A 720 -20.56 19.31 18.22
N PRO A 721 -21.51 19.49 19.16
CA PRO A 721 -21.30 19.20 20.58
C PRO A 721 -21.73 17.76 20.94
N THR A 722 -21.02 17.15 21.89
CA THR A 722 -21.37 15.83 22.46
C THR A 722 -22.30 15.95 23.67
N ARG A 723 -22.74 14.80 24.20
CA ARG A 723 -23.49 14.74 25.47
C ARG A 723 -22.68 15.24 26.66
N PHE A 724 -21.35 15.09 26.63
CA PHE A 724 -20.45 15.52 27.69
C PHE A 724 -20.49 17.04 27.89
N LEU A 725 -20.34 17.84 26.81
CA LEU A 725 -20.37 19.30 26.90
C LEU A 725 -21.65 19.85 27.54
N ARG A 726 -22.80 19.23 27.24
CA ARG A 726 -24.10 19.60 27.81
C ARG A 726 -24.21 19.33 29.31
N ARG A 727 -23.49 18.32 29.81
CA ARG A 727 -23.42 18.00 31.25
C ARG A 727 -22.41 18.89 31.97
N SER A 728 -21.26 19.15 31.33
CA SER A 728 -20.15 19.92 31.93
C SER A 728 -20.43 21.43 32.02
N LEU A 729 -21.17 21.99 31.06
CA LEU A 729 -21.59 23.40 31.07
C LEU A 729 -23.12 23.48 31.25
N GLY A 730 -23.60 23.76 32.47
CA GLY A 730 -25.02 23.92 32.77
C GLY A 730 -25.70 25.08 31.99
N PRO A 731 -27.04 25.13 31.94
CA PRO A 731 -27.78 26.23 31.31
C PRO A 731 -27.52 27.54 32.09
N GLY A 732 -26.62 28.39 31.57
CA GLY A 732 -26.24 29.68 32.18
C GLY A 732 -24.76 29.85 32.53
N ALA A 733 -23.87 28.91 32.16
CA ALA A 733 -22.44 29.06 32.39
C ALA A 733 -21.86 30.35 31.77
N LYS A 734 -21.13 31.14 32.58
CA LYS A 734 -20.37 32.32 32.14
C LYS A 734 -19.38 31.94 31.03
N GLU A 735 -19.08 32.88 30.13
CA GLU A 735 -18.06 32.68 29.10
C GLU A 735 -16.70 32.41 29.77
N LEU A 736 -16.12 31.25 29.47
CA LEU A 736 -14.81 30.85 29.98
C LEU A 736 -13.74 31.55 29.15
N GLU A 737 -12.79 32.21 29.81
CA GLU A 737 -11.71 32.89 29.11
C GLU A 737 -10.70 31.88 28.52
N PRO A 738 -10.30 32.03 27.23
CA PRO A 738 -9.29 31.19 26.60
C PRO A 738 -7.87 31.59 27.02
N ILE A 739 -7.02 30.60 27.29
CA ILE A 739 -5.60 30.77 27.56
C ILE A 739 -4.83 29.86 26.57
N PRO A 740 -3.98 30.43 25.68
CA PRO A 740 -3.13 29.63 24.81
C PRO A 740 -2.11 28.81 25.60
N MET A 741 -1.93 27.53 25.24
CA MET A 741 -0.90 26.71 25.86
C MET A 741 0.49 27.08 25.30
N LYS A 742 1.44 27.43 26.18
CA LYS A 742 2.82 27.83 25.81
C LYS A 742 3.70 26.68 25.29
N VAL A 743 3.23 25.43 25.34
CA VAL A 743 3.93 24.25 24.83
C VAL A 743 3.45 23.97 23.41
N GLU A 744 4.20 24.44 22.41
CA GLU A 744 3.87 24.19 20.99
C GLU A 744 4.03 22.70 20.64
N GLN A 745 2.92 21.99 20.51
CA GLN A 745 2.84 20.67 19.85
C GLN A 745 2.64 20.84 18.33
N SER A 746 2.46 19.73 17.60
CA SER A 746 2.10 19.72 16.17
C SER A 746 0.83 20.53 15.81
N ASN A 747 -0.01 20.82 16.81
CA ASN A 747 -1.31 21.45 16.70
C ASN A 747 -1.42 22.64 17.67
N THR A 748 -2.41 23.52 17.50
CA THR A 748 -2.60 24.68 18.37
C THR A 748 -3.67 24.38 19.43
N SER A 749 -3.34 24.50 20.71
CA SER A 749 -4.23 24.17 21.84
C SER A 749 -4.59 25.38 22.71
N LEU A 750 -5.86 25.48 23.09
CA LEU A 750 -6.45 26.54 23.93
C LEU A 750 -7.13 25.95 25.16
N VAL A 751 -6.91 26.50 26.34
CA VAL A 751 -7.59 26.08 27.58
C VAL A 751 -8.66 27.10 27.95
N TYR A 752 -9.88 26.64 28.24
CA TYR A 752 -11.00 27.46 28.68
C TYR A 752 -11.25 27.25 30.18
N GLY A 753 -10.89 28.24 31.00
CA GLY A 753 -11.17 28.28 32.44
C GLY A 753 -10.82 27.02 33.23
N ASN A 754 -9.78 26.28 32.81
CA ASN A 754 -9.37 24.97 33.35
C ASN A 754 -10.49 23.92 33.38
N GLN A 755 -11.46 24.01 32.46
CA GLN A 755 -12.57 23.05 32.32
C GLN A 755 -12.59 22.36 30.96
N LEU A 756 -12.15 23.03 29.90
CA LEU A 756 -12.12 22.49 28.54
C LEU A 756 -10.79 22.84 27.86
N VAL A 757 -10.36 21.98 26.94
CA VAL A 757 -9.23 22.24 26.03
C VAL A 757 -9.69 22.07 24.59
N LEU A 758 -9.33 23.00 23.70
CA LEU A 758 -9.61 22.93 22.28
C LEU A 758 -8.30 22.79 21.52
N LYS A 759 -8.20 21.77 20.66
CA LYS A 759 -7.07 21.47 19.80
C LYS A 759 -7.49 21.69 18.35
N LEU A 760 -6.84 22.64 17.68
CA LEU A 760 -7.02 22.94 16.26
C LEU A 760 -5.97 22.17 15.44
N TYR A 761 -6.42 21.38 14.47
CA TYR A 761 -5.55 20.63 13.57
C TYR A 761 -4.93 21.55 12.52
N ARG A 762 -3.60 21.65 12.49
CA ARG A 762 -2.88 22.50 11.52
C ARG A 762 -2.67 21.84 10.18
N ARG A 763 -2.44 20.53 10.16
CA ARG A 763 -2.43 19.70 8.95
C ARG A 763 -3.73 18.92 8.90
N LEU A 764 -4.40 18.96 7.75
CA LEU A 764 -5.69 18.35 7.51
C LEU A 764 -5.55 17.16 6.55
N GLU A 765 -6.32 16.11 6.80
CA GLU A 765 -6.40 14.92 5.95
C GLU A 765 -7.88 14.63 5.69
N GLU A 766 -8.20 14.10 4.50
CA GLU A 766 -9.58 13.77 4.13
C GLU A 766 -10.08 12.55 4.92
N GLY A 767 -11.15 12.73 5.70
CA GLY A 767 -11.73 11.74 6.59
C GLY A 767 -11.91 12.22 8.05
N LEU A 768 -12.51 11.37 8.89
CA LEU A 768 -12.62 11.60 10.33
C LEU A 768 -11.25 11.35 10.99
N ASN A 769 -10.74 12.36 11.71
CA ASN A 769 -9.49 12.22 12.46
C ASN A 769 -9.68 11.20 13.61
N PRO A 770 -8.70 10.29 13.89
CA PRO A 770 -8.89 9.22 14.86
C PRO A 770 -9.07 9.75 16.28
N ASP A 771 -8.52 10.93 16.60
CA ASP A 771 -8.69 11.61 17.89
C ASP A 771 -10.16 12.02 18.15
N VAL A 772 -10.88 12.39 17.08
CA VAL A 772 -12.33 12.64 17.12
C VAL A 772 -13.12 11.33 17.13
N GLU A 773 -12.79 10.39 16.24
CA GLU A 773 -13.49 9.10 16.08
C GLU A 773 -13.42 8.25 17.35
N ILE A 774 -12.21 7.93 17.81
CA ILE A 774 -11.95 7.11 18.99
C ILE A 774 -12.40 7.84 20.25
N GLY A 775 -12.05 9.11 20.41
CA GLY A 775 -12.42 9.89 21.58
C GLY A 775 -13.95 9.98 21.74
N ARG A 776 -14.69 10.17 20.64
CA ARG A 776 -16.16 10.19 20.66
C ARG A 776 -16.75 8.82 20.98
N PHE A 777 -16.24 7.75 20.37
CA PHE A 777 -16.69 6.38 20.67
C PHE A 777 -16.48 6.06 22.15
N LEU A 778 -15.30 6.31 22.70
CA LEU A 778 -15.02 6.08 24.12
C LEU A 778 -15.91 6.93 25.03
N THR A 779 -16.18 8.18 24.66
CA THR A 779 -17.02 9.11 25.45
C THR A 779 -18.52 8.77 25.40
N GLU A 780 -19.05 8.36 24.24
CA GLU A 780 -20.50 8.21 24.04
C GLU A 780 -20.98 6.75 24.10
N ASN A 781 -20.10 5.76 23.85
CA ASN A 781 -20.45 4.35 23.69
C ASN A 781 -19.84 3.42 24.73
N THR A 782 -18.90 3.89 25.57
CA THR A 782 -18.21 3.04 26.56
C THR A 782 -18.24 3.67 27.97
N PRO A 783 -18.09 2.87 29.03
CA PRO A 783 -17.96 3.39 30.41
C PRO A 783 -16.53 3.87 30.74
N PHE A 784 -15.58 3.84 29.80
CA PHE A 784 -14.18 4.16 30.05
C PHE A 784 -14.00 5.67 30.27
N ALA A 785 -13.69 6.07 31.51
CA ALA A 785 -13.62 7.47 31.92
C ALA A 785 -12.19 8.05 31.96
N ASN A 786 -11.16 7.21 31.86
CA ASN A 786 -9.74 7.61 31.94
C ASN A 786 -9.21 8.18 30.61
N ILE A 787 -10.01 9.02 29.96
CA ILE A 787 -9.64 9.81 28.78
C ILE A 787 -10.02 11.28 28.97
N SER A 788 -9.41 12.16 28.20
CA SER A 788 -9.97 13.51 28.02
C SER A 788 -11.26 13.41 27.17
N GLN A 789 -12.40 13.37 27.86
CA GLN A 789 -13.70 13.15 27.21
C GLN A 789 -14.00 14.22 26.16
N VAL A 790 -14.46 13.79 24.99
CA VAL A 790 -14.72 14.70 23.86
C VAL A 790 -16.00 15.48 24.13
N ALA A 791 -15.88 16.81 24.14
CA ALA A 791 -16.95 17.77 24.35
C ALA A 791 -17.55 18.27 23.02
N GLY A 792 -16.78 18.31 21.94
CA GLY A 792 -17.27 18.65 20.61
C GLY A 792 -16.18 18.69 19.54
N SER A 793 -16.57 19.01 18.29
CA SER A 793 -15.67 19.11 17.14
C SER A 793 -16.08 20.24 16.19
N LEU A 794 -15.13 20.69 15.36
CA LEU A 794 -15.36 21.50 14.15
C LEU A 794 -14.99 20.66 12.93
N GLU A 795 -15.87 20.61 11.94
CA GLU A 795 -15.72 19.75 10.75
C GLU A 795 -16.03 20.54 9.48
N TYR A 796 -15.17 20.42 8.47
CA TYR A 796 -15.38 21.00 7.15
C TYR A 796 -16.02 19.97 6.21
N HIS A 797 -17.06 20.37 5.50
CA HIS A 797 -17.80 19.56 4.54
C HIS A 797 -17.74 20.18 3.14
N ARG A 798 -17.41 19.36 2.14
CA ARG A 798 -17.44 19.74 0.72
C ARG A 798 -18.19 18.68 -0.08
N GLY A 799 -19.45 18.97 -0.43
CA GLY A 799 -20.37 18.01 -1.06
C GLY A 799 -20.87 16.91 -0.12
N ARG A 800 -21.47 15.85 -0.67
CA ARG A 800 -22.11 14.76 0.13
C ARG A 800 -21.14 13.75 0.78
N ARG A 801 -19.85 13.76 0.43
CA ARG A 801 -18.90 12.69 0.82
C ARG A 801 -17.57 13.16 1.42
N ARG A 802 -17.17 14.44 1.31
CA ARG A 802 -15.90 14.91 1.89
C ARG A 802 -16.13 15.55 3.26
N GLN A 803 -15.57 14.95 4.29
CA GLN A 803 -15.58 15.44 5.67
C GLN A 803 -14.14 15.53 6.17
N ILE A 804 -13.77 16.65 6.79
CA ILE A 804 -12.43 16.92 7.31
C ILE A 804 -12.56 17.46 8.74
N SER A 805 -11.92 16.83 9.72
CA SER A 805 -11.89 17.35 11.10
C SER A 805 -10.95 18.57 11.18
N LEU A 806 -11.46 19.72 11.63
CA LEU A 806 -10.68 20.96 11.81
C LEU A 806 -10.23 21.19 13.25
N ALA A 807 -11.07 20.84 14.23
CA ALA A 807 -10.75 20.98 15.65
C ALA A 807 -11.50 19.96 16.50
N ILE A 808 -10.96 19.68 17.68
CA ILE A 808 -11.61 18.90 18.75
C ILE A 808 -11.61 19.71 20.05
N LEU A 809 -12.72 19.64 20.79
CA LEU A 809 -12.90 20.22 22.12
C LEU A 809 -13.03 19.05 23.11
N GLN A 810 -12.24 19.04 24.17
CA GLN A 810 -12.19 17.97 25.15
C GLN A 810 -12.24 18.53 26.59
N GLY A 811 -12.50 17.67 27.57
CA GLY A 811 -12.45 18.02 28.99
C GLY A 811 -11.03 18.35 29.45
N TYR A 812 -10.84 19.48 30.12
CA TYR A 812 -9.56 19.81 30.75
C TYR A 812 -9.35 18.91 31.98
N ILE A 813 -8.17 18.31 32.06
CA ILE A 813 -7.78 17.45 33.17
C ILE A 813 -6.78 18.20 34.04
N SER A 814 -7.17 18.54 35.27
CA SER A 814 -6.22 19.02 36.29
C SER A 814 -5.20 17.91 36.57
N ASN A 815 -3.93 18.19 36.31
CA ASN A 815 -2.84 17.23 36.39
C ASN A 815 -1.61 17.89 37.03
N GLU A 816 -0.70 17.06 37.56
CA GLU A 816 0.58 17.48 38.14
C GLU A 816 1.72 17.45 37.10
N GLY A 817 1.40 17.13 35.84
CA GLY A 817 2.33 16.94 34.73
C GLY A 817 1.91 15.78 33.82
N ASP A 818 2.65 15.59 32.73
CA ASP A 818 2.56 14.36 31.94
C ASP A 818 3.28 13.19 32.64
N ALA A 819 2.91 11.96 32.29
CA ALA A 819 3.52 10.77 32.88
C ALA A 819 5.01 10.64 32.50
N TRP A 820 5.44 11.28 31.42
CA TRP A 820 6.85 11.34 31.02
C TRP A 820 7.68 12.13 32.03
N GLN A 821 7.32 13.36 32.37
CA GLN A 821 8.01 14.19 33.34
C GLN A 821 7.93 13.59 34.74
N TYR A 822 6.76 13.08 35.14
CA TYR A 822 6.62 12.32 36.40
C TYR A 822 7.63 11.16 36.49
N THR A 823 7.84 10.45 35.39
CA THR A 823 8.80 9.35 35.31
C THR A 823 10.24 9.85 35.34
N LEU A 824 10.57 10.96 34.65
CA LEU A 824 11.91 11.54 34.70
C LEU A 824 12.26 12.05 36.11
N ASP A 825 11.35 12.75 36.78
CA ASP A 825 11.53 13.25 38.15
C ASP A 825 11.70 12.09 39.14
N PHE A 826 11.02 10.96 38.91
CA PHE A 826 11.26 9.74 39.65
C PHE A 826 12.66 9.17 39.38
N MET A 827 13.06 9.07 38.10
CA MET A 827 14.36 8.51 37.71
C MET A 827 15.55 9.32 38.23
N GLU A 828 15.44 10.64 38.27
CA GLU A 828 16.47 11.50 38.86
C GLU A 828 16.69 11.16 40.36
N ARG A 829 15.60 11.08 41.13
CA ARG A 829 15.64 10.66 42.55
C ARG A 829 16.11 9.21 42.73
N TYR A 830 15.72 8.32 41.81
CA TYR A 830 16.14 6.93 41.82
C TYR A 830 17.67 6.82 41.70
N PHE A 831 18.27 7.54 40.75
CA PHE A 831 19.72 7.54 40.59
C PHE A 831 20.44 8.24 41.74
N GLU A 832 19.91 9.33 42.29
CA GLU A 832 20.46 9.95 43.50
C GLU A 832 20.45 8.99 44.69
N GLY A 833 19.35 8.25 44.88
CA GLY A 833 19.22 7.22 45.92
C GLY A 833 20.24 6.09 45.75
N VAL A 834 20.44 5.60 44.52
CA VAL A 834 21.46 4.59 44.21
C VAL A 834 22.87 5.10 44.54
N LEU A 835 23.19 6.36 44.21
CA LEU A 835 24.51 6.95 44.48
C LEU A 835 24.75 7.26 45.96
N ALA A 836 23.70 7.53 46.74
CA ALA A 836 23.81 7.82 48.16
C ALA A 836 24.21 6.60 49.01
N HIS A 837 24.09 5.39 48.48
CA HIS A 837 24.44 4.15 49.18
C HIS A 837 25.84 3.66 48.79
N ALA A 838 26.84 3.96 49.63
CA ALA A 838 28.27 3.70 49.40
C ALA A 838 28.69 2.22 49.22
N THR A 839 27.78 1.26 49.35
CA THR A 839 28.04 -0.19 49.25
C THR A 839 27.34 -0.88 48.07
N VAL A 840 26.65 -0.13 47.20
CA VAL A 840 25.80 -0.71 46.16
C VAL A 840 26.62 -1.25 44.99
N GLN A 841 26.62 -2.58 44.84
CA GLN A 841 27.12 -3.27 43.65
C GLN A 841 26.08 -3.25 42.52
N ALA A 842 26.51 -3.47 41.28
CA ALA A 842 25.61 -3.56 40.13
C ALA A 842 24.56 -4.67 40.35
N PRO A 843 23.26 -4.39 40.14
CA PRO A 843 22.20 -5.36 40.39
C PRO A 843 22.23 -6.46 39.31
N PRO A 844 21.82 -7.70 39.63
CA PRO A 844 21.72 -8.75 38.63
C PRO A 844 20.57 -8.45 37.66
N ILE A 845 20.91 -8.19 36.40
CA ILE A 845 19.93 -7.94 35.33
C ILE A 845 19.62 -9.28 34.64
N PRO A 846 18.36 -9.75 34.65
CA PRO A 846 17.99 -10.95 33.92
C PRO A 846 18.18 -10.73 32.41
N ARG A 847 19.03 -11.54 31.76
CA ARG A 847 19.17 -11.59 30.30
C ARG A 847 18.18 -12.58 29.71
N LYS A 848 16.89 -12.30 29.86
CA LYS A 848 15.81 -13.14 29.32
C LYS A 848 14.69 -12.26 28.75
N PRO A 849 13.88 -12.77 27.81
CA PRO A 849 12.73 -12.04 27.30
C PRO A 849 11.76 -11.64 28.42
N LEU A 850 11.14 -10.46 28.33
CA LEU A 850 10.27 -9.91 29.39
C LEU A 850 9.16 -10.87 29.83
N LEU A 851 8.51 -11.56 28.88
CA LEU A 851 7.43 -12.51 29.18
C LEU A 851 7.90 -13.72 30.03
N SER A 852 9.17 -14.09 29.97
CA SER A 852 9.72 -15.16 30.80
C SER A 852 9.98 -14.76 32.26
N LEU A 853 9.85 -13.45 32.55
CA LEU A 853 10.10 -12.84 33.84
C LEU A 853 8.80 -12.45 34.57
N LEU A 854 7.62 -12.80 34.03
CA LEU A 854 6.29 -12.55 34.63
C LEU A 854 6.13 -13.35 35.94
N LYS A 855 6.73 -12.84 37.00
CA LYS A 855 6.74 -13.36 38.37
C LYS A 855 6.82 -12.16 39.32
N GLU A 856 6.63 -12.41 40.62
CA GLU A 856 6.82 -11.36 41.62
C GLU A 856 8.22 -10.70 41.50
N PRO A 857 8.28 -9.36 41.45
CA PRO A 857 9.55 -8.65 41.43
C PRO A 857 10.43 -8.99 42.64
N PRO A 858 11.77 -9.10 42.48
CA PRO A 858 12.69 -9.35 43.58
C PRO A 858 12.56 -8.32 44.69
N ALA A 859 12.88 -8.70 45.93
CA ALA A 859 12.88 -7.77 47.07
C ALA A 859 13.71 -6.51 46.78
N LEU A 860 14.88 -6.67 46.13
CA LEU A 860 15.72 -5.53 45.72
C LEU A 860 14.99 -4.57 44.76
N ALA A 861 14.16 -5.08 43.84
CA ALA A 861 13.36 -4.21 42.96
C ALA A 861 12.26 -3.49 43.76
N LYS A 862 11.58 -4.19 44.67
CA LYS A 862 10.57 -3.60 45.56
C LYS A 862 11.17 -2.50 46.45
N ASP A 863 12.36 -2.71 46.98
CA ASP A 863 13.03 -1.76 47.88
C ASP A 863 13.61 -0.54 47.14
N THR A 864 14.14 -0.73 45.93
CA THR A 864 14.82 0.35 45.18
C THR A 864 13.89 1.14 44.25
N ILE A 865 12.98 0.48 43.53
CA ILE A 865 12.02 1.15 42.64
C ILE A 865 10.83 1.66 43.46
N GLY A 866 10.47 0.97 44.55
CA GLY A 866 9.51 1.45 45.53
C GLY A 866 8.15 1.79 44.92
N THR A 867 7.68 3.01 45.18
CA THR A 867 6.32 3.47 44.87
C THR A 867 6.00 3.56 43.38
N TYR A 868 7.02 3.63 42.50
CA TYR A 868 6.78 3.68 41.06
C TYR A 868 6.26 2.34 40.49
N MET A 869 6.49 1.22 41.19
CA MET A 869 5.87 -0.07 40.81
C MET A 869 4.33 0.03 40.77
N ASN A 870 3.72 0.69 41.78
CA ASN A 870 2.27 0.91 41.80
C ASN A 870 1.79 1.71 40.58
N SER A 871 2.59 2.69 40.14
CA SER A 871 2.31 3.47 38.93
C SER A 871 2.39 2.61 37.68
N ALA A 872 3.38 1.71 37.58
CA ALA A 872 3.51 0.76 36.47
C ALA A 872 2.32 -0.21 36.39
N GLN A 873 1.87 -0.75 37.52
CA GLN A 873 0.67 -1.59 37.61
C GLN A 873 -0.58 -0.83 37.16
N LEU A 874 -0.76 0.41 37.65
CA LEU A 874 -1.90 1.24 37.26
C LEU A 874 -1.89 1.57 35.77
N LEU A 875 -0.73 1.84 35.18
CA LEU A 875 -0.57 2.00 33.73
C LEU A 875 -0.99 0.72 32.98
N GLY A 876 -0.58 -0.46 33.48
CA GLY A 876 -0.96 -1.76 32.90
C GLY A 876 -2.47 -1.96 32.92
N GLN A 877 -3.10 -1.64 34.06
CA GLN A 877 -4.55 -1.68 34.23
C GLN A 877 -5.29 -0.76 33.25
N ARG A 878 -4.93 0.53 33.20
CA ARG A 878 -5.59 1.51 32.31
C ARG A 878 -5.43 1.16 30.84
N THR A 879 -4.29 0.58 30.47
CA THR A 879 -4.04 0.11 29.10
C THR A 879 -4.90 -1.10 28.73
N ALA A 880 -5.13 -2.04 29.66
CA ALA A 880 -6.01 -3.18 29.42
C ALA A 880 -7.48 -2.74 29.31
N GLU A 881 -7.93 -1.88 30.22
CA GLU A 881 -9.29 -1.31 30.22
C GLU A 881 -9.59 -0.53 28.93
N LEU A 882 -8.62 0.24 28.42
CA LEU A 882 -8.75 0.93 27.13
C LEU A 882 -8.99 -0.05 25.98
N HIS A 883 -8.17 -1.11 25.86
CA HIS A 883 -8.33 -2.08 24.79
C HIS A 883 -9.65 -2.86 24.87
N ILE A 884 -10.10 -3.19 26.08
CA ILE A 884 -11.43 -3.79 26.31
C ILE A 884 -12.54 -2.84 25.84
N ALA A 885 -12.43 -1.54 26.16
CA ALA A 885 -13.41 -0.55 25.72
C ALA A 885 -13.43 -0.42 24.19
N LEU A 886 -12.27 -0.37 23.53
CA LEU A 886 -12.16 -0.30 22.06
C LEU A 886 -12.71 -1.54 21.35
N ALA A 887 -12.62 -2.72 21.99
CA ALA A 887 -13.15 -3.98 21.47
C ALA A 887 -14.68 -4.15 21.68
N SER A 888 -15.31 -3.31 22.51
CA SER A 888 -16.72 -3.47 22.90
C SER A 888 -17.74 -3.12 21.81
N GLY A 889 -17.31 -2.46 20.73
CA GLY A 889 -18.16 -1.93 19.67
C GLY A 889 -18.63 -2.95 18.64
N VAL A 890 -19.18 -4.09 19.05
CA VAL A 890 -19.53 -5.22 18.15
C VAL A 890 -20.54 -4.83 17.05
N GLU A 891 -21.45 -3.89 17.33
CA GLU A 891 -22.44 -3.40 16.35
C GLU A 891 -21.90 -2.29 15.44
N ASN A 892 -20.76 -1.68 15.77
CA ASN A 892 -20.14 -0.64 14.97
C ASN A 892 -19.03 -1.25 14.12
N ILE A 893 -19.21 -1.29 12.80
CA ILE A 893 -18.25 -1.90 11.87
C ILE A 893 -16.82 -1.36 12.02
N ASP A 894 -16.64 -0.08 12.37
CA ASP A 894 -15.33 0.55 12.56
C ASP A 894 -14.61 0.06 13.84
N PHE A 895 -15.35 -0.45 14.83
CA PHE A 895 -14.83 -0.89 16.13
C PHE A 895 -15.01 -2.39 16.42
N ALA A 896 -15.82 -3.11 15.63
CA ALA A 896 -16.03 -4.54 15.77
C ALA A 896 -14.69 -5.31 15.65
N PRO A 897 -14.32 -6.16 16.61
CA PRO A 897 -13.09 -6.95 16.53
C PRO A 897 -13.05 -7.84 15.28
N GLU A 898 -11.89 -7.93 14.65
CA GLU A 898 -11.66 -8.75 13.45
C GLU A 898 -10.70 -9.90 13.75
N PRO A 899 -10.85 -11.07 13.13
CA PRO A 899 -9.91 -12.17 13.30
C PRO A 899 -8.51 -11.81 12.78
N PHE A 900 -7.48 -12.35 13.42
CA PHE A 900 -6.08 -12.28 12.98
C PHE A 900 -5.80 -13.41 11.97
N THR A 901 -6.04 -13.15 10.69
CA THR A 901 -5.94 -14.17 9.62
C THR A 901 -4.50 -14.39 9.16
N THR A 902 -4.23 -15.52 8.51
CA THR A 902 -2.91 -15.81 7.88
C THR A 902 -2.56 -14.82 6.78
N MET A 903 -3.57 -14.32 6.06
CA MET A 903 -3.41 -13.23 5.09
C MET A 903 -2.97 -11.93 5.78
N TYR A 904 -3.58 -11.58 6.91
CA TYR A 904 -3.14 -10.43 7.71
C TYR A 904 -1.74 -10.65 8.29
N GLN A 905 -1.38 -11.85 8.73
CA GLN A 905 -0.01 -12.17 9.18
C GLN A 905 1.03 -11.87 8.10
N THR A 906 0.73 -12.27 6.86
CA THR A 906 1.60 -12.00 5.71
C THR A 906 1.65 -10.50 5.41
N SER A 907 0.51 -9.82 5.40
CA SER A 907 0.42 -8.36 5.24
C SER A 907 1.23 -7.60 6.32
N LEU A 908 1.11 -8.01 7.58
CA LEU A 908 1.84 -7.45 8.71
C LEU A 908 3.35 -7.64 8.54
N TYR A 909 3.79 -8.85 8.23
CA TYR A 909 5.21 -9.13 7.95
C TYR A 909 5.76 -8.23 6.84
N GLN A 910 5.02 -8.08 5.74
CA GLN A 910 5.43 -7.28 4.60
C GLN A 910 5.53 -5.79 4.96
N SER A 911 4.58 -5.26 5.73
CA SER A 911 4.63 -3.89 6.24
C SER A 911 5.84 -3.66 7.16
N LEU A 912 6.07 -4.57 8.14
CA LEU A 912 7.20 -4.51 9.08
C LEU A 912 8.56 -4.57 8.35
N ARG A 913 8.73 -5.53 7.45
CA ARG A 913 9.95 -5.71 6.64
C ARG A 913 10.21 -4.50 5.76
N GLY A 914 9.21 -4.05 5.00
CA GLY A 914 9.35 -2.92 4.09
C GLY A 914 9.71 -1.63 4.82
N PHE A 915 9.10 -1.39 5.99
CA PHE A 915 9.45 -0.25 6.85
C PHE A 915 10.88 -0.34 7.40
N ALA A 916 11.30 -1.52 7.85
CA ALA A 916 12.66 -1.73 8.36
C ALA A 916 13.73 -1.53 7.28
N ILE A 917 13.54 -2.05 6.08
CA ILE A 917 14.47 -1.89 4.97
C ILE A 917 14.65 -0.40 4.62
N ARG A 918 13.54 0.36 4.52
CA ARG A 918 13.60 1.81 4.25
C ARG A 918 14.37 2.56 5.32
N THR A 919 14.10 2.26 6.59
CA THR A 919 14.74 2.95 7.72
C THR A 919 16.23 2.59 7.84
N LEU A 920 16.60 1.33 7.62
CA LEU A 920 18.00 0.90 7.64
C LEU A 920 18.79 1.45 6.43
N GLN A 921 18.14 1.59 5.28
CA GLN A 921 18.74 2.28 4.14
C GLN A 921 19.01 3.76 4.44
N LEU A 922 18.05 4.46 5.06
CA LEU A 922 18.25 5.84 5.53
C LEU A 922 19.40 5.92 6.55
N LEU A 923 19.49 4.97 7.48
CA LEU A 923 20.60 4.88 8.44
C LEU A 923 21.95 4.70 7.72
N ARG A 924 22.01 3.86 6.69
CA ARG A 924 23.22 3.62 5.87
C ARG A 924 23.68 4.89 5.15
N GLU A 925 22.74 5.63 4.55
CA GLU A 925 23.00 6.90 3.86
C GLU A 925 23.50 7.98 4.83
N ARG A 926 22.93 8.03 6.05
CA ARG A 926 23.27 9.03 7.07
C ARG A 926 24.47 8.67 7.95
N LEU A 927 24.98 7.45 7.87
CA LEU A 927 26.01 6.89 8.77
C LEU A 927 27.24 7.81 8.95
N ARG A 928 27.69 8.46 7.86
CA ARG A 928 28.87 9.35 7.88
C ARG A 928 28.64 10.67 8.64
N TYR A 929 27.39 11.08 8.76
CA TYR A 929 26.99 12.34 9.41
C TYR A 929 26.62 12.15 10.88
N LEU A 930 26.59 10.92 11.37
CA LEU A 930 26.30 10.63 12.78
C LEU A 930 27.47 10.99 13.70
N PRO A 931 27.17 11.36 14.97
CA PRO A 931 28.17 11.51 16.02
C PRO A 931 29.05 10.25 16.18
N GLU A 932 30.32 10.43 16.52
CA GLU A 932 31.31 9.35 16.56
C GLU A 932 30.93 8.22 17.53
N ASP A 933 30.33 8.56 18.66
CA ASP A 933 29.88 7.63 19.69
C ASP A 933 28.63 6.81 19.28
N CYS A 934 27.94 7.22 18.21
CA CYS A 934 26.76 6.52 17.66
C CYS A 934 27.12 5.60 16.48
N ARG A 935 28.23 5.86 15.77
CA ARG A 935 28.61 5.12 14.54
C ARG A 935 28.84 3.63 14.79
N GLY A 936 29.42 3.26 15.93
CA GLY A 936 29.64 1.86 16.31
C GLY A 936 28.34 1.07 16.41
N ASN A 937 27.37 1.59 17.18
CA ASN A 937 26.05 0.97 17.33
C ASN A 937 25.25 0.99 16.02
N ALA A 938 25.34 2.08 15.25
CA ALA A 938 24.68 2.17 13.94
C ALA A 938 25.18 1.09 12.98
N LYS A 939 26.50 0.84 12.94
CA LYS A 939 27.08 -0.24 12.15
C LYS A 939 26.63 -1.61 12.64
N ALA A 940 26.63 -1.84 13.95
CA ALA A 940 26.16 -3.10 14.52
C ALA A 940 24.69 -3.39 14.16
N VAL A 941 23.81 -2.39 14.20
CA VAL A 941 22.40 -2.54 13.78
C VAL A 941 22.28 -2.82 12.28
N LEU A 942 23.09 -2.16 11.44
CA LEU A 942 23.13 -2.46 9.99
C LEU A 942 23.60 -3.88 9.71
N ASP A 943 24.57 -4.39 10.46
CA ASP A 943 25.06 -5.77 10.36
C ASP A 943 24.02 -6.80 10.86
N LEU A 944 23.07 -6.37 11.71
CA LEU A 944 21.95 -7.19 12.21
C LEU A 944 20.71 -7.16 11.31
N GLN A 945 20.77 -6.53 10.12
CA GLN A 945 19.63 -6.40 9.20
C GLN A 945 18.93 -7.75 8.93
N ASP A 946 19.69 -8.78 8.58
CA ASP A 946 19.11 -10.09 8.24
C ASP A 946 18.46 -10.76 9.47
N THR A 947 19.05 -10.60 10.65
CA THR A 947 18.49 -11.09 11.93
C THR A 947 17.16 -10.38 12.26
N ILE A 948 17.07 -9.08 12.00
CA ILE A 948 15.84 -8.30 12.19
C ILE A 948 14.73 -8.83 11.27
N ILE A 949 15.04 -9.03 9.99
CA ILE A 949 14.06 -9.53 9.02
C ILE A 949 13.62 -10.96 9.37
N GLU A 950 14.54 -11.81 9.82
CA GLU A 950 14.20 -13.17 10.24
C GLU A 950 13.30 -13.19 11.48
N ARG A 951 13.45 -12.23 12.39
CA ARG A 951 12.53 -12.07 13.53
C ARG A 951 11.12 -11.73 13.09
N TYR A 952 10.95 -10.83 12.14
CA TYR A 952 9.63 -10.57 11.56
C TYR A 952 9.07 -11.78 10.84
N ASN A 953 9.91 -12.58 10.18
CA ASN A 953 9.48 -13.80 9.49
C ASN A 953 8.85 -14.83 10.44
N ARG A 954 9.23 -14.84 11.73
CA ARG A 954 8.60 -15.72 12.74
C ARG A 954 7.09 -15.50 12.86
N VAL A 955 6.59 -14.29 12.58
CA VAL A 955 5.14 -13.98 12.55
C VAL A 955 4.39 -14.83 11.52
N ARG A 956 5.07 -15.35 10.48
CA ARG A 956 4.48 -16.21 9.43
C ARG A 956 4.65 -17.71 9.68
N ARG A 957 5.47 -18.14 10.65
CA ARG A 957 5.86 -19.57 10.83
C ARG A 957 4.76 -20.47 11.41
N GLY A 958 3.58 -19.92 11.71
CA GLY A 958 2.40 -20.65 12.18
C GLY A 958 1.21 -19.72 12.31
N LYS A 959 0.00 -20.28 12.41
CA LYS A 959 -1.22 -19.50 12.62
C LYS A 959 -1.19 -18.88 14.02
N ILE A 960 -1.40 -17.57 14.11
CA ILE A 960 -1.50 -16.87 15.38
C ILE A 960 -2.97 -16.62 15.70
N THR A 961 -3.45 -17.19 16.80
CA THR A 961 -4.83 -16.98 17.27
C THR A 961 -4.91 -15.68 18.07
N ALA A 962 -5.36 -14.60 17.43
CA ALA A 962 -5.60 -13.31 18.09
C ALA A 962 -6.75 -12.55 17.39
N THR A 963 -7.09 -11.37 17.89
CA THR A 963 -8.00 -10.44 17.21
C THR A 963 -7.36 -9.08 16.99
N ARG A 964 -7.93 -8.33 16.05
CA ARG A 964 -7.54 -6.98 15.66
C ARG A 964 -8.63 -6.02 16.09
N ILE A 965 -8.24 -4.94 16.74
CA ILE A 965 -9.16 -3.90 17.23
C ILE A 965 -8.63 -2.52 16.86
N ARG A 966 -9.45 -1.48 17.05
CA ARG A 966 -8.93 -0.10 17.03
C ARG A 966 -7.95 0.05 18.21
N CYS A 967 -6.82 0.71 17.95
CA CYS A 967 -5.75 0.94 18.92
C CYS A 967 -5.44 2.45 18.95
N HIS A 968 -4.73 2.89 19.98
CA HIS A 968 -4.23 4.26 20.07
C HIS A 968 -3.20 4.57 18.98
N GLY A 969 -2.34 3.60 18.65
CA GLY A 969 -1.45 3.66 17.48
C GLY A 969 -0.17 4.49 17.64
N ASP A 970 -0.05 5.28 18.70
CA ASP A 970 1.19 5.96 19.16
C ASP A 970 1.18 6.11 20.69
N TYR A 971 0.98 4.99 21.39
CA TYR A 971 0.84 4.98 22.85
C TYR A 971 2.21 5.00 23.55
N HIS A 972 2.48 6.04 24.33
CA HIS A 972 3.70 6.21 25.12
C HIS A 972 3.46 7.16 26.32
N LEU A 973 4.40 7.27 27.27
CA LEU A 973 4.22 8.07 28.51
C LEU A 973 3.88 9.56 28.29
N GLY A 974 4.23 10.11 27.12
CA GLY A 974 3.89 11.49 26.75
C GLY A 974 2.41 11.68 26.43
N GLN A 975 1.68 10.58 26.20
CA GLN A 975 0.24 10.56 25.91
C GLN A 975 -0.61 10.22 27.14
N LEU A 976 -0.04 10.36 28.34
CA LEU A 976 -0.75 10.23 29.59
C LEU A 976 -0.51 11.44 30.49
N LEU A 977 -1.58 11.90 31.13
CA LEU A 977 -1.54 12.92 32.17
C LEU A 977 -1.62 12.27 33.55
N PHE A 978 -0.77 12.70 34.48
CA PHE A 978 -0.79 12.21 35.85
C PHE A 978 -1.58 13.16 36.77
N THR A 979 -2.63 12.64 37.40
CA THR A 979 -3.56 13.43 38.23
C THR A 979 -3.18 13.50 39.72
N GLY A 980 -1.99 13.01 40.08
CA GLY A 980 -1.56 12.80 41.47
C GLY A 980 -1.95 11.42 42.04
N LYS A 981 -2.99 10.78 41.47
CA LYS A 981 -3.47 9.46 41.91
C LYS A 981 -3.79 8.46 40.80
N ASP A 982 -3.99 8.94 39.56
CA ASP A 982 -4.39 8.12 38.41
C ASP A 982 -3.88 8.71 37.10
N PHE A 983 -3.92 7.92 36.03
CA PHE A 983 -3.51 8.30 34.68
C PHE A 983 -4.72 8.52 33.76
N VAL A 984 -4.62 9.54 32.91
CA VAL A 984 -5.64 9.86 31.88
C VAL A 984 -4.97 9.87 30.51
N ILE A 985 -5.53 9.09 29.58
CA ILE A 985 -5.00 8.91 28.22
C ILE A 985 -5.50 10.02 27.30
N ILE A 986 -4.60 10.56 26.48
CA ILE A 986 -4.87 11.67 25.55
C ILE A 986 -4.25 11.39 24.18
N ASP A 987 -4.66 12.16 23.16
CA ASP A 987 -4.06 12.18 21.81
C ASP A 987 -4.15 10.86 21.01
N PHE A 988 -5.38 10.47 20.64
CA PHE A 988 -5.62 9.25 19.86
C PHE A 988 -5.33 9.43 18.36
N GLU A 989 -4.53 10.42 17.95
CA GLU A 989 -4.22 10.68 16.54
C GLU A 989 -3.43 9.54 15.88
N GLY A 990 -2.71 8.73 16.66
CA GLY A 990 -1.77 7.71 16.16
C GLY A 990 -0.49 8.33 15.57
N GLU A 991 0.41 7.47 15.04
CA GLU A 991 1.75 7.90 14.58
C GLU A 991 1.65 8.93 13.46
N PRO A 992 2.08 10.19 13.67
CA PRO A 992 1.77 11.26 12.72
C PRO A 992 2.50 11.19 11.38
N ALA A 993 3.46 10.28 11.25
CA ALA A 993 4.15 9.96 9.99
C ALA A 993 3.32 9.05 9.06
N ARG A 994 2.27 8.39 9.58
CA ARG A 994 1.40 7.47 8.84
C ARG A 994 0.18 8.19 8.26
N SER A 995 -0.36 7.69 7.15
CA SER A 995 -1.57 8.26 6.55
C SER A 995 -2.82 8.05 7.43
N LEU A 996 -3.86 8.89 7.32
CA LEU A 996 -5.11 8.71 8.08
C LEU A 996 -5.69 7.29 7.94
N SER A 997 -5.68 6.74 6.73
CA SER A 997 -6.16 5.39 6.44
C SER A 997 -5.40 4.34 7.25
N GLU A 998 -4.07 4.41 7.29
CA GLU A 998 -3.22 3.51 8.07
C GLU A 998 -3.45 3.61 9.58
N ARG A 999 -3.75 4.83 10.07
CA ARG A 999 -4.07 5.10 11.49
C ARG A 999 -5.48 4.62 11.86
N ARG A 1000 -6.36 4.42 10.86
CA ARG A 1000 -7.71 3.86 11.04
C ARG A 1000 -7.79 2.33 10.98
N LEU A 1001 -6.74 1.64 10.52
CA LEU A 1001 -6.69 0.18 10.50
C LEU A 1001 -6.80 -0.42 11.92
N LYS A 1002 -7.48 -1.57 12.01
CA LYS A 1002 -7.50 -2.39 13.22
C LYS A 1002 -6.20 -3.19 13.32
N ARG A 1003 -5.57 -3.18 14.49
CA ARG A 1003 -4.25 -3.80 14.75
C ARG A 1003 -4.29 -4.65 16.01
N SER A 1004 -3.20 -5.37 16.27
CA SER A 1004 -3.03 -6.08 17.55
C SER A 1004 -2.85 -5.06 18.69
N PRO A 1005 -3.52 -5.25 19.85
CA PRO A 1005 -3.31 -4.43 21.05
C PRO A 1005 -1.84 -4.37 21.51
N LEU A 1006 -1.05 -5.40 21.18
CA LEU A 1006 0.36 -5.49 21.54
C LEU A 1006 1.21 -4.37 20.92
N ARG A 1007 0.72 -3.68 19.89
CA ARG A 1007 1.37 -2.50 19.33
C ARG A 1007 1.45 -1.36 20.35
N ASP A 1008 0.36 -1.07 21.06
CA ASP A 1008 0.32 -0.03 22.09
C ASP A 1008 1.15 -0.45 23.31
N VAL A 1009 1.10 -1.73 23.68
CA VAL A 1009 1.93 -2.33 24.75
C VAL A 1009 3.42 -2.16 24.45
N ALA A 1010 3.85 -2.47 23.23
CA ALA A 1010 5.23 -2.28 22.79
C ALA A 1010 5.64 -0.80 22.83
N GLY A 1011 4.75 0.11 22.42
CA GLY A 1011 4.95 1.56 22.54
C GLY A 1011 5.23 2.01 23.97
N MET A 1012 4.45 1.54 24.94
CA MET A 1012 4.65 1.87 26.36
C MET A 1012 5.96 1.31 26.92
N ILE A 1013 6.27 0.04 26.64
CA ILE A 1013 7.53 -0.59 27.08
C ILE A 1013 8.74 0.16 26.53
N ARG A 1014 8.72 0.51 25.24
CA ARG A 1014 9.77 1.35 24.63
C ARG A 1014 9.84 2.73 25.28
N SER A 1015 8.71 3.31 25.70
CA SER A 1015 8.67 4.57 26.42
C SER A 1015 9.39 4.50 27.78
N PHE A 1016 9.26 3.41 28.55
CA PHE A 1016 10.03 3.21 29.78
C PHE A 1016 11.54 3.16 29.48
N HIS A 1017 11.94 2.41 28.45
CA HIS A 1017 13.34 2.36 28.03
C HIS A 1017 13.86 3.76 27.67
N TYR A 1018 13.09 4.53 26.91
CA TYR A 1018 13.42 5.89 26.51
C TYR A 1018 13.54 6.84 27.72
N ALA A 1019 12.64 6.74 28.70
CA ALA A 1019 12.67 7.57 29.91
C ALA A 1019 13.94 7.31 30.73
N ALA A 1020 14.29 6.03 30.92
CA ALA A 1020 15.48 5.64 31.66
C ALA A 1020 16.77 6.18 31.02
N HIS A 1021 16.90 6.08 29.69
CA HIS A 1021 18.05 6.62 28.97
C HIS A 1021 18.08 8.15 28.93
N THR A 1022 16.91 8.79 28.82
CA THR A 1022 16.81 10.26 28.84
C THR A 1022 17.26 10.82 30.19
N ALA A 1023 16.84 10.21 31.30
CA ALA A 1023 17.29 10.60 32.64
C ALA A 1023 18.80 10.43 32.80
N LEU A 1024 19.38 9.33 32.30
CA LEU A 1024 20.84 9.12 32.30
C LEU A 1024 21.59 10.21 31.53
N LEU A 1025 21.10 10.58 30.33
CA LEU A 1025 21.72 11.64 29.51
C LEU A 1025 21.69 13.00 30.21
N LYS A 1026 20.62 13.32 30.94
CA LYS A 1026 20.51 14.56 31.73
C LYS A 1026 21.46 14.59 32.93
N GLN A 1027 21.70 13.43 33.56
CA GLN A 1027 22.51 13.33 34.77
C GLN A 1027 24.01 13.19 34.47
N ALA A 1028 24.39 12.60 33.34
CA ALA A 1028 25.80 12.35 32.97
C ALA A 1028 26.73 13.58 33.08
N PRO A 1029 26.34 14.80 32.66
CA PRO A 1029 27.18 15.99 32.79
C PRO A 1029 27.38 16.47 34.24
N GLN A 1030 26.54 16.01 35.18
CA GLN A 1030 26.50 16.48 36.57
C GLN A 1030 27.27 15.54 37.52
N LEU A 1031 27.78 14.41 37.02
CA LEU A 1031 28.45 13.39 37.82
C LEU A 1031 29.93 13.71 38.05
N PRO A 1032 30.45 13.54 39.28
CA PRO A 1032 31.89 13.56 39.54
C PRO A 1032 32.52 12.28 38.97
N LYS A 1033 33.52 12.40 38.08
CA LYS A 1033 34.16 11.27 37.35
C LYS A 1033 33.15 10.40 36.58
N PRO A 1034 32.55 10.93 35.50
CA PRO A 1034 31.54 10.21 34.71
C PRO A 1034 32.01 8.84 34.22
N GLU A 1035 33.30 8.67 33.91
CA GLU A 1035 33.90 7.42 33.46
C GLU A 1035 33.70 6.24 34.42
N ASP A 1036 33.71 6.46 35.74
CA ASP A 1036 33.59 5.39 36.75
C ASP A 1036 32.12 5.11 37.12
N ILE A 1037 31.28 6.15 37.12
CA ILE A 1037 29.90 6.10 37.66
C ILE A 1037 28.87 5.77 36.58
N LEU A 1038 29.06 6.25 35.35
CA LEU A 1038 28.09 6.10 34.28
C LEU A 1038 27.81 4.62 33.91
N PRO A 1039 28.80 3.70 33.88
CA PRO A 1039 28.54 2.27 33.66
C PRO A 1039 27.64 1.64 34.73
N LEU A 1040 27.78 2.05 35.99
CA LEU A 1040 26.95 1.57 37.11
C LEU A 1040 25.51 2.09 36.98
N LEU A 1041 25.32 3.38 36.69
CA LEU A 1041 23.99 3.96 36.48
C LEU A 1041 23.28 3.37 35.27
N LYS A 1042 24.01 3.05 34.19
CA LYS A 1042 23.46 2.30 33.05
C LYS A 1042 22.89 0.95 33.47
N HIS A 1043 23.59 0.20 34.32
CA HIS A 1043 23.07 -1.07 34.85
C HIS A 1043 21.80 -0.88 35.68
N TRP A 1044 21.76 0.14 36.54
CA TRP A 1044 20.58 0.46 37.35
C TRP A 1044 19.38 0.93 36.50
N ALA A 1045 19.62 1.70 35.45
CA ALA A 1045 18.58 2.11 34.50
C ALA A 1045 17.98 0.91 33.77
N GLN A 1046 18.83 -0.04 33.34
CA GLN A 1046 18.37 -1.26 32.70
C GLN A 1046 17.61 -2.17 33.69
N TYR A 1047 18.06 -2.26 34.95
CA TYR A 1047 17.35 -2.99 36.00
C TYR A 1047 15.96 -2.39 36.27
N TRP A 1048 15.87 -1.06 36.37
CA TRP A 1048 14.59 -0.34 36.51
C TRP A 1048 13.67 -0.62 35.31
N TYR A 1049 14.18 -0.47 34.09
CA TYR A 1049 13.42 -0.71 32.86
C TYR A 1049 12.82 -2.12 32.81
N VAL A 1050 13.61 -3.15 33.12
CA VAL A 1050 13.16 -4.55 33.09
C VAL A 1050 12.00 -4.76 34.07
N TRP A 1051 12.18 -4.40 35.35
CA TRP A 1051 11.18 -4.72 36.37
C TRP A 1051 9.92 -3.86 36.30
N VAL A 1052 10.03 -2.59 35.88
CA VAL A 1052 8.87 -1.75 35.57
C VAL A 1052 8.08 -2.31 34.38
N SER A 1053 8.78 -2.76 33.34
CA SER A 1053 8.12 -3.37 32.17
C SER A 1053 7.43 -4.69 32.53
N VAL A 1054 8.05 -5.51 33.39
CA VAL A 1054 7.45 -6.76 33.89
C VAL A 1054 6.20 -6.49 34.71
N ASP A 1055 6.24 -5.53 35.63
CA ASP A 1055 5.09 -5.22 36.51
C ASP A 1055 3.91 -4.64 35.70
N PHE A 1056 4.20 -3.75 34.74
CA PHE A 1056 3.22 -3.26 33.76
C PHE A 1056 2.61 -4.39 32.93
N LEU A 1057 3.44 -5.26 32.35
CA LEU A 1057 2.99 -6.38 31.53
C LEU A 1057 2.17 -7.38 32.34
N ASN A 1058 2.56 -7.67 33.57
CA ASN A 1058 1.88 -8.62 34.44
C ASN A 1058 0.44 -8.15 34.71
N THR A 1059 0.26 -6.90 35.16
CA THR A 1059 -1.09 -6.34 35.38
C THR A 1059 -1.90 -6.23 34.10
N TYR A 1060 -1.27 -5.86 32.98
CA TYR A 1060 -1.96 -5.81 31.69
C TYR A 1060 -2.49 -7.18 31.25
N LEU A 1061 -1.64 -8.22 31.32
CA LEU A 1061 -1.99 -9.59 30.91
C LEU A 1061 -3.04 -10.22 31.83
N ASP A 1062 -2.97 -9.96 33.15
CA ASP A 1062 -3.94 -10.44 34.13
C ASP A 1062 -5.37 -9.96 33.82
N ILE A 1063 -5.51 -8.73 33.32
CA ILE A 1063 -6.82 -8.13 33.00
C ILE A 1063 -7.29 -8.53 31.60
N ILE A 1064 -6.41 -8.49 30.59
CA ILE A 1064 -6.81 -8.73 29.20
C ILE A 1064 -6.91 -10.22 28.85
N GLY A 1065 -6.24 -11.11 29.57
CA GLY A 1065 -6.15 -12.54 29.24
C GLY A 1065 -7.49 -13.27 29.15
N GLN A 1066 -8.55 -12.73 29.76
CA GLN A 1066 -9.89 -13.31 29.75
C GLN A 1066 -10.76 -12.88 28.54
N THR A 1067 -10.23 -12.04 27.64
CA THR A 1067 -11.01 -11.37 26.58
C THR A 1067 -10.91 -12.03 25.20
N GLY A 1068 -9.95 -12.95 25.01
CA GLY A 1068 -9.65 -13.52 23.68
C GLY A 1068 -8.99 -12.54 22.70
N LEU A 1069 -8.53 -11.37 23.17
CA LEU A 1069 -7.89 -10.36 22.31
C LEU A 1069 -6.44 -10.71 21.93
N LEU A 1070 -5.74 -11.44 22.81
CA LEU A 1070 -4.34 -11.84 22.65
C LEU A 1070 -4.21 -13.35 22.41
N PRO A 1071 -3.06 -13.82 21.90
CA PRO A 1071 -2.77 -15.25 21.82
C PRO A 1071 -2.80 -15.93 23.18
N GLU A 1072 -3.50 -17.06 23.27
CA GLU A 1072 -3.48 -17.96 24.43
C GLU A 1072 -2.13 -18.69 24.55
N ASP A 1073 -1.48 -18.96 23.41
CA ASP A 1073 -0.17 -19.59 23.34
C ASP A 1073 0.94 -18.59 23.71
N PRO A 1074 1.70 -18.84 24.80
CA PRO A 1074 2.79 -17.96 25.23
C PRO A 1074 3.86 -17.72 24.16
N ASP A 1075 4.15 -18.69 23.29
CA ASP A 1075 5.16 -18.57 22.24
C ASP A 1075 4.67 -17.65 21.11
N GLN A 1076 3.37 -17.69 20.80
CA GLN A 1076 2.74 -16.76 19.85
C GLN A 1076 2.68 -15.35 20.41
N LEU A 1077 2.29 -15.20 21.67
CA LEU A 1077 2.27 -13.91 22.37
C LEU A 1077 3.67 -13.27 22.37
N LYS A 1078 4.70 -14.07 22.66
CA LYS A 1078 6.09 -13.66 22.60
C LYS A 1078 6.51 -13.21 21.20
N THR A 1079 6.19 -14.01 20.19
CA THR A 1079 6.53 -13.70 18.79
C THR A 1079 5.96 -12.36 18.35
N LEU A 1080 4.69 -12.08 18.66
CA LEU A 1080 4.07 -10.79 18.33
C LEU A 1080 4.66 -9.63 19.12
N LEU A 1081 4.82 -9.78 20.44
CA LEU A 1081 5.35 -8.70 21.28
C LEU A 1081 6.78 -8.32 20.87
N ASP A 1082 7.64 -9.31 20.62
CA ASP A 1082 9.01 -9.07 20.18
C ASP A 1082 9.06 -8.37 18.81
N ALA A 1083 8.18 -8.76 17.88
CA ALA A 1083 8.07 -8.10 16.59
C ALA A 1083 7.63 -6.63 16.73
N PHE A 1084 6.65 -6.31 17.58
CA PHE A 1084 6.21 -4.93 17.78
C PHE A 1084 7.20 -4.07 18.58
N LEU A 1085 7.93 -4.66 19.55
CA LEU A 1085 9.01 -3.96 20.25
C LEU A 1085 10.13 -3.57 19.29
N LEU A 1086 10.49 -4.47 18.37
CA LEU A 1086 11.50 -4.23 17.35
C LEU A 1086 11.01 -3.20 16.31
N ASP A 1087 9.75 -3.30 15.85
CA ASP A 1087 9.13 -2.32 14.93
C ASP A 1087 9.18 -0.91 15.51
N LYS A 1088 8.79 -0.76 16.79
CA LYS A 1088 8.80 0.53 17.46
C LYS A 1088 10.23 1.08 17.61
N ALA A 1089 11.21 0.23 17.93
CA ALA A 1089 12.60 0.65 18.02
C ALA A 1089 13.17 1.10 16.65
N ILE A 1090 12.80 0.41 15.56
CA ILE A 1090 13.17 0.84 14.20
C ILE A 1090 12.48 2.16 13.84
N TYR A 1091 11.20 2.32 14.18
CA TYR A 1091 10.49 3.57 13.97
C TYR A 1091 11.19 4.75 14.66
N GLU A 1092 11.61 4.53 15.90
CA GLU A 1092 12.37 5.50 16.69
C GLU A 1092 13.71 5.88 16.01
N VAL A 1093 14.43 4.94 15.39
CA VAL A 1093 15.63 5.25 14.59
C VAL A 1093 15.29 6.22 13.45
N GLY A 1094 14.29 5.91 12.65
CA GLY A 1094 13.86 6.77 11.53
C GLY A 1094 13.40 8.14 12.01
N TYR A 1095 12.71 8.21 13.14
CA TYR A 1095 12.27 9.46 13.75
C TYR A 1095 13.45 10.32 14.21
N GLU A 1096 14.40 9.75 14.97
CA GLU A 1096 15.53 10.52 15.50
C GLU A 1096 16.51 10.95 14.40
N LEU A 1097 16.75 10.12 13.37
CA LEU A 1097 17.59 10.50 12.21
C LEU A 1097 17.09 11.78 11.51
N ASN A 1098 15.78 12.01 11.51
CA ASN A 1098 15.17 13.17 10.84
C ASN A 1098 14.99 14.39 11.76
N ASN A 1099 14.94 14.21 13.09
CA ASN A 1099 14.59 15.29 14.03
C ASN A 1099 15.72 15.63 15.01
N ARG A 1100 16.41 14.63 15.57
CA ARG A 1100 17.45 14.79 16.60
C ARG A 1100 18.54 13.72 16.45
N PRO A 1101 19.48 13.88 15.49
CA PRO A 1101 20.49 12.85 15.20
C PRO A 1101 21.33 12.41 16.42
N ASP A 1102 21.56 13.30 17.39
CA ASP A 1102 22.30 12.98 18.62
C ASP A 1102 21.57 11.99 19.54
N TRP A 1103 20.25 11.84 19.37
CA TRP A 1103 19.41 10.96 20.18
C TRP A 1103 19.25 9.55 19.59
N VAL A 1104 19.76 9.33 18.36
CA VAL A 1104 19.64 8.03 17.67
C VAL A 1104 20.32 6.89 18.43
N LYS A 1105 21.23 7.20 19.36
CA LYS A 1105 21.90 6.21 20.22
C LYS A 1105 20.91 5.36 21.03
N VAL A 1106 19.86 5.98 21.56
CA VAL A 1106 18.88 5.32 22.44
C VAL A 1106 18.13 4.19 21.72
N PRO A 1107 17.54 4.40 20.52
CA PRO A 1107 16.88 3.32 19.80
C PRO A 1107 17.88 2.30 19.22
N LEU A 1108 19.10 2.70 18.86
CA LEU A 1108 20.15 1.75 18.41
C LEU A 1108 20.55 0.76 19.53
N GLU A 1109 20.80 1.25 20.74
CA GLU A 1109 21.08 0.40 21.91
C GLU A 1109 19.88 -0.50 22.24
N GLY A 1110 18.65 0.03 22.12
CA GLY A 1110 17.42 -0.74 22.29
C GLY A 1110 17.28 -1.90 21.31
N ILE A 1111 17.61 -1.71 20.03
CA ILE A 1111 17.57 -2.79 19.01
C ILE A 1111 18.58 -3.89 19.37
N ILE A 1112 19.81 -3.51 19.72
CA ILE A 1112 20.87 -4.47 20.09
C ILE A 1112 20.43 -5.28 21.31
N GLN A 1113 19.92 -4.61 22.35
CA GLN A 1113 19.45 -5.27 23.57
C GLN A 1113 18.29 -6.24 23.32
N LEU A 1114 17.30 -5.85 22.50
CA LEU A 1114 16.19 -6.73 22.13
C LEU A 1114 16.70 -7.97 21.38
N ILE A 1115 17.77 -7.84 20.58
CA ILE A 1115 18.38 -8.94 19.85
C ILE A 1115 19.17 -9.88 20.77
N GLU A 1116 19.99 -9.34 21.66
CA GLU A 1116 20.84 -10.11 22.58
C GLU A 1116 20.07 -10.90 23.64
N TRP A 1117 18.86 -10.49 24.03
CA TRP A 1117 18.06 -11.16 25.07
C TRP A 1117 17.52 -12.56 24.72
N GLU A 1118 17.74 -13.03 23.49
CA GLU A 1118 17.42 -14.41 23.06
C GLU A 1118 18.66 -15.27 22.76
N GLY A 1119 19.86 -14.69 22.78
CA GLY A 1119 21.12 -15.34 22.39
C GLY A 1119 21.75 -16.20 23.46
#